data_AF-A0A947Z856-F1
#
_entry.id   AF-A0A947Z856-F1
#
_cell.length_a   1.000
_cell.length_b   1.000
_cell.length_c   1.000
_cell.angle_alpha   90.00
_cell.angle_beta   90.00
_cell.angle_gamma   90.00
#
_symmetry.space_group_name_H-M   'P 1'
#
loop_
_entity.id
_entity.type
_entity.pdbx_description
1 polymer ?
#
loop_
_entity_poly.entity_id
_entity_poly.type
_entity_poly.pdbx_seq_one_letter_code
_entity_poly.pdbx_strand_id
1 'polypeptide(L)'
;MAPVKVTFTINGITTEALEGSFLLASLKANKIDVPTLCHHKDLVPNGTCRLCVVEVTDRGKTKTVTSCNFPVKEGMVVSTEAPSVVRNRKVLAEMYLGRWPNVPAVKEVAKKVGVTGSRFSSDLTDENPKACILCGRCVRACETFIQEKIIDFAGRGIKRHMGMPFGEVDPHCVGCTSCAYVCPTGAIEVIDDMNHPVDPLLIRNHGMRVNAEMANLDPSQCRMREVGTANIVEVMDAYDLLPVCNYKFGSHKDTPKIDSKVLKEQYFTQGHADQCWHGCSMACAKAVDGYILKTGPYQGDAVCVDGPEYETSAGGSNMGCFDPDFIVEFNFYCDTYGLDTISSATTIAFVMECFEAGIIDTTITGGKVLNFGATDEALELLHEMARGEGFGVDVGQGIRFLKEKWARELGADAAFLHDIGMEAKGLEYSEYVSKESLAQQAGYTMAVKGPQHDEAWLIFMDMVNNQIPSFEDKAEALYYFPLFRTWFGLMGLCKIVWNDVSPADNKKHPPQEAAKIPEHVHNYWKFFEGMTGIPLDEKKMLDQSARVHNLQKLMTLMLGYGTRQSDVPPYRAMGPVTEEEYLSRQERYDGQLTANLGLDPASMDLPAKMSALRTFRYEQYDKVLDAAYKRRGWTREGVPTLERLTELGIDLPELVEIAKKYQ
;
A
#
# COMPACT_ATOMS: atom_id res chain seq x y z
N MET A 1 -10.63 21.08 3.82
CA MET A 1 -10.45 22.55 3.82
C MET A 1 -8.98 22.85 3.59
N ALA A 2 -8.65 23.85 2.76
CA ALA A 2 -7.25 24.22 2.51
C ALA A 2 -6.59 24.78 3.78
N PRO A 3 -5.28 24.55 4.02
CA PRO A 3 -4.60 25.07 5.20
C PRO A 3 -4.56 26.60 5.20
N VAL A 4 -5.04 27.23 6.27
CA VAL A 4 -4.99 28.70 6.44
C VAL A 4 -3.63 29.08 7.03
N LYS A 5 -2.92 30.01 6.38
CA LYS A 5 -1.70 30.61 6.93
C LYS A 5 -2.07 31.79 7.82
N VAL A 6 -1.41 31.88 8.96
CA VAL A 6 -1.57 32.98 9.92
C VAL A 6 -0.22 33.63 10.23
N THR A 7 -0.27 34.93 10.50
CA THR A 7 0.89 35.75 10.83
C THR A 7 0.94 36.03 12.33
N PHE A 8 2.12 35.92 12.92
CA PHE A 8 2.33 36.16 14.35
C PHE A 8 3.78 36.60 14.61
N THR A 9 4.09 37.05 15.83
CA THR A 9 5.41 37.63 16.15
C THR A 9 6.16 36.76 17.16
N ILE A 10 7.41 36.41 16.88
CA ILE A 10 8.32 35.71 17.81
C ILE A 10 9.52 36.60 18.11
N ASN A 11 9.72 36.99 19.36
CA ASN A 11 10.84 37.84 19.79
C ASN A 11 11.00 39.12 18.93
N GLY A 12 9.87 39.71 18.50
CA GLY A 12 9.86 40.89 17.62
C GLY A 12 9.96 40.60 16.12
N ILE A 13 10.13 39.34 15.71
CA ILE A 13 10.21 38.92 14.31
C ILE A 13 8.85 38.41 13.84
N THR A 14 8.34 38.99 12.76
CA THR A 14 7.11 38.52 12.10
C THR A 14 7.36 37.16 11.44
N THR A 15 6.49 36.19 11.71
CA THR A 15 6.59 34.79 11.27
C THR A 15 5.23 34.33 10.73
N GLU A 16 5.25 33.50 9.70
CA GLU A 16 4.06 32.82 9.18
C GLU A 16 4.11 31.32 9.48
N ALA A 17 2.96 30.74 9.83
CA ALA A 17 2.78 29.29 9.93
C ALA A 17 1.33 28.90 9.64
N LEU A 18 1.06 27.59 9.55
CA LEU A 18 -0.31 27.09 9.44
C LEU A 18 -1.06 27.30 10.75
N GLU A 19 -2.30 27.78 10.66
CA GLU A 19 -3.16 27.94 11.83
C GLU A 19 -3.36 26.59 12.54
N GLY A 20 -3.29 26.60 13.87
CA GLY A 20 -3.43 25.39 14.67
C GLY A 20 -2.17 24.51 14.77
N SER A 21 -1.14 24.73 13.94
CA SER A 21 0.15 24.02 14.06
C SER A 21 0.83 24.32 15.41
N PHE A 22 1.67 23.40 15.89
CA PHE A 22 2.33 23.56 17.19
C PHE A 22 3.49 24.57 17.14
N LEU A 23 3.49 25.51 18.09
CA LEU A 23 4.44 26.63 18.15
C LEU A 23 5.92 26.22 18.16
N LEU A 24 6.29 25.10 18.78
CA LEU A 24 7.68 24.65 18.82
C LEU A 24 8.27 24.38 17.43
N ALA A 25 7.45 23.92 16.47
CA ALA A 25 7.90 23.73 15.09
C ALA A 25 8.31 25.08 14.48
N SER A 26 7.50 26.12 14.67
CA SER A 26 7.79 27.47 14.20
C SER A 26 9.00 28.10 14.89
N LEU A 27 9.20 27.84 16.19
CA LEU A 27 10.41 28.27 16.90
C LEU A 27 11.68 27.67 16.28
N LYS A 28 11.66 26.36 16.01
CA LYS A 28 12.78 25.65 15.37
C LYS A 28 13.04 26.13 13.94
N ALA A 29 11.99 26.37 13.16
CA ALA A 29 12.11 26.91 11.81
C ALA A 29 12.81 28.29 11.79
N ASN A 30 12.59 29.10 12.84
CA ASN A 30 13.26 30.38 13.05
C ASN A 30 14.63 30.27 13.76
N LYS A 31 15.19 29.06 13.89
CA LYS A 31 16.46 28.79 14.57
C LYS A 31 16.49 29.22 16.04
N ILE A 32 15.32 29.27 16.69
CA ILE A 32 15.20 29.56 18.12
C ILE A 32 15.19 28.24 18.87
N ASP A 33 16.31 27.92 19.54
CA ASP A 33 16.42 26.71 20.35
C ASP A 33 15.69 26.89 21.69
N VAL A 34 14.82 25.93 22.00
CA VAL A 34 14.10 25.87 23.26
C VAL A 34 14.29 24.46 23.85
N PRO A 35 14.75 24.33 25.11
CA PRO A 35 15.11 23.05 25.67
C PRO A 35 13.90 22.12 25.80
N THR A 36 14.10 20.84 25.48
CA THR A 36 13.08 19.80 25.63
C THR A 36 13.71 18.47 26.05
N LEU A 37 13.01 17.71 26.89
CA LEU A 37 13.35 16.31 27.20
C LEU A 37 12.28 15.33 26.72
N CYS A 38 11.00 15.73 26.72
CA CYS A 38 9.90 14.85 26.28
C CYS A 38 9.54 14.98 24.80
N HIS A 39 10.02 16.00 24.09
CA HIS A 39 9.72 16.17 22.67
C HIS A 39 10.56 15.24 21.80
N HIS A 40 9.94 14.56 20.84
CA HIS A 40 10.59 13.87 19.73
C HIS A 40 9.91 14.31 18.44
N LYS A 41 10.65 14.47 17.33
CA LYS A 41 10.07 14.99 16.07
C LYS A 41 8.96 14.09 15.51
N ASP A 42 9.06 12.79 15.77
CA ASP A 42 8.17 11.76 15.22
C ASP A 42 6.99 11.42 16.16
N LEU A 43 6.85 12.11 17.31
CA LEU A 43 5.79 11.83 18.30
C LEU A 43 4.94 13.07 18.57
N VAL A 44 3.62 12.88 18.65
CA VAL A 44 2.66 13.93 19.03
C VAL A 44 3.03 14.53 20.40
N PRO A 45 3.32 15.84 20.50
CA PRO A 45 3.78 16.45 21.75
C PRO A 45 2.74 16.46 22.86
N ASN A 46 3.16 16.17 24.10
CA ASN A 46 2.28 16.14 25.29
C ASN A 46 2.68 17.13 26.40
N GLY A 47 3.79 17.86 26.23
CA GLY A 47 4.24 18.87 27.19
C GLY A 47 4.73 18.36 28.55
N THR A 48 5.03 17.07 28.72
CA THR A 48 5.37 16.48 30.03
C THR A 48 6.53 17.16 30.74
N CYS A 49 7.64 17.46 30.04
CA CYS A 49 8.84 17.99 30.70
C CYS A 49 8.77 19.48 31.08
N ARG A 50 7.80 20.23 30.52
CA ARG A 50 7.60 21.68 30.75
C ARG A 50 8.81 22.61 30.47
N LEU A 51 9.93 22.10 29.96
CA LEU A 51 11.10 22.92 29.64
C LEU A 51 10.88 23.87 28.46
N CYS A 52 9.96 23.52 27.56
CA CYS A 52 9.61 24.35 26.40
C CYS A 52 8.67 25.51 26.68
N VAL A 53 8.61 25.97 27.94
CA VAL A 53 7.79 27.12 28.31
C VAL A 53 8.21 28.36 27.55
N VAL A 54 7.21 29.11 27.09
CA VAL A 54 7.33 30.43 26.44
C VAL A 54 6.20 31.33 26.94
N GLU A 55 6.36 32.64 26.81
CA GLU A 55 5.32 33.60 27.14
C GLU A 55 4.57 33.97 25.86
N VAL A 56 3.24 33.85 25.88
CA VAL A 56 2.37 34.17 24.75
C VAL A 56 1.37 35.24 25.17
N THR A 57 1.28 36.30 24.38
CA THR A 57 0.23 37.32 24.47
C THR A 57 -0.74 37.14 23.31
N ASP A 58 -2.00 36.83 23.65
CA ASP A 58 -3.10 36.61 22.70
C ASP A 58 -4.27 37.51 23.13
N ARG A 59 -4.74 38.39 22.23
CA ARG A 59 -5.83 39.36 22.48
C ARG A 59 -5.65 40.15 23.80
N GLY A 60 -4.43 40.62 24.06
CA GLY A 60 -4.09 41.41 25.26
C GLY A 60 -3.94 40.61 26.55
N LYS A 61 -4.08 39.27 26.53
CA LYS A 61 -3.85 38.41 27.69
C LYS A 61 -2.50 37.68 27.56
N THR A 62 -1.60 37.93 28.50
CA THR A 62 -0.30 37.27 28.58
C THR A 62 -0.35 36.05 29.49
N LYS A 63 0.21 34.93 29.04
CA LYS A 63 0.30 33.67 29.81
C LYS A 63 1.56 32.89 29.44
N THR A 64 2.07 32.10 30.40
CA THR A 64 3.13 31.13 30.13
C THR A 64 2.53 29.81 29.68
N VAL A 65 3.00 29.28 28.55
CA VAL A 65 2.49 28.05 27.93
C VAL A 65 3.65 27.17 27.46
N THR A 66 3.40 25.89 27.24
CA THR A 66 4.37 24.96 26.62
C THR A 66 4.32 25.07 25.10
N SER A 67 5.41 25.48 24.46
CA SER A 67 5.41 25.69 23.01
C SER A 67 5.19 24.41 22.20
N CYS A 68 5.52 23.24 22.75
CA CYS A 68 5.44 21.98 22.00
C CYS A 68 4.02 21.56 21.63
N ASN A 69 3.00 21.96 22.39
CA ASN A 69 1.60 21.58 22.16
C ASN A 69 0.65 22.79 22.15
N PHE A 70 1.20 24.01 22.05
CA PHE A 70 0.39 25.22 21.97
C PHE A 70 0.12 25.56 20.50
N PRO A 71 -1.15 25.69 20.08
CA PRO A 71 -1.50 25.98 18.69
C PRO A 71 -1.17 27.43 18.33
N VAL A 72 -0.62 27.62 17.14
CA VAL A 72 -0.38 28.94 16.52
C VAL A 72 -1.71 29.59 16.14
N LYS A 73 -1.84 30.90 16.40
CA LYS A 73 -3.00 31.72 16.06
C LYS A 73 -2.57 33.06 15.46
N GLU A 74 -3.45 33.64 14.65
CA GLU A 74 -3.27 34.97 14.09
C GLU A 74 -3.02 36.04 15.16
N GLY A 75 -2.02 36.89 14.93
CA GLY A 75 -1.73 38.06 15.75
C GLY A 75 -1.16 37.79 17.14
N MET A 76 -0.81 36.54 17.49
CA MET A 76 -0.20 36.25 18.78
C MET A 76 1.25 36.77 18.87
N VAL A 77 1.69 37.15 20.07
CA VAL A 77 3.07 37.60 20.32
C VAL A 77 3.74 36.64 21.29
N VAL A 78 4.89 36.08 20.88
CA VAL A 78 5.65 35.07 21.62
C VAL A 78 6.97 35.66 22.08
N SER A 79 7.28 35.50 23.37
CA SER A 79 8.58 35.81 23.96
C SER A 79 9.20 34.54 24.53
N THR A 80 10.38 34.16 24.02
CA THR A 80 11.10 32.97 24.50
C THR A 80 12.03 33.24 25.67
N GLU A 81 12.37 34.51 25.91
CA GLU A 81 13.35 34.95 26.91
C GLU A 81 12.76 35.89 27.98
N ALA A 82 11.43 35.91 28.12
CA ALA A 82 10.79 36.65 29.20
C ALA A 82 11.36 36.24 30.58
N PRO A 83 11.51 37.15 31.56
CA PRO A 83 12.08 36.83 32.87
C PRO A 83 11.36 35.68 33.60
N SER A 84 10.04 35.60 33.41
CA SER A 84 9.17 34.51 33.89
C SER A 84 9.58 33.15 33.31
N VAL A 85 9.81 33.10 31.99
CA VAL A 85 10.20 31.92 31.23
C VAL A 85 11.58 31.43 31.64
N VAL A 86 12.58 32.33 31.68
CA VAL A 86 13.96 31.98 32.06
C VAL A 86 14.00 31.41 33.48
N ARG A 87 13.28 32.04 34.42
CA ARG A 87 13.19 31.56 35.80
C ARG A 87 12.57 30.17 35.87
N ASN A 88 11.46 29.94 35.17
CA ASN A 88 10.77 28.65 35.17
C ASN A 88 11.65 27.53 34.59
N ARG A 89 12.35 27.79 33.48
CA ARG A 89 13.28 26.82 32.88
C ARG A 89 14.41 26.43 33.83
N LYS A 90 15.00 27.40 34.54
CA LYS A 90 16.06 27.15 35.52
C LYS A 90 15.57 26.27 36.68
N VAL A 91 14.42 26.61 37.27
CA VAL A 91 13.83 25.81 38.37
C VAL A 91 13.53 24.38 37.92
N LEU A 92 12.93 24.20 36.75
CA LEU A 92 12.65 22.86 36.22
C LEU A 92 13.93 22.07 35.96
N ALA A 93 14.95 22.69 35.35
CA ALA A 93 16.23 22.03 35.11
C ALA A 93 16.95 21.65 36.41
N GLU A 94 16.90 22.50 37.45
CA GLU A 94 17.39 22.16 38.79
C GLU A 94 16.65 20.95 39.36
N MET A 95 15.31 20.89 39.26
CA MET A 95 14.53 19.75 39.74
C MET A 95 14.89 18.44 39.01
N TYR A 96 15.05 18.50 37.68
CA TYR A 96 15.51 17.35 36.89
C TYR A 96 16.92 16.89 37.32
N LEU A 97 17.86 17.84 37.48
CA LEU A 97 19.23 17.54 37.89
C LEU A 97 19.29 17.00 39.33
N GLY A 98 18.39 17.44 40.21
CA GLY A 98 18.29 16.95 41.58
C GLY A 98 17.80 15.50 41.68
N ARG A 99 17.02 15.02 40.71
CA ARG A 99 16.55 13.62 40.66
C ARG A 99 17.43 12.72 39.79
N TRP A 100 18.02 13.24 38.71
CA TRP A 100 18.82 12.48 37.76
C TRP A 100 20.17 13.15 37.49
N PRO A 101 21.05 13.26 38.51
CA PRO A 101 22.25 14.08 38.45
C PRO A 101 23.27 13.59 37.41
N ASN A 102 23.24 12.31 37.03
CA ASN A 102 24.24 11.71 36.14
C ASN A 102 23.77 11.49 34.70
N VAL A 103 22.49 11.71 34.39
CA VAL A 103 21.95 11.49 33.04
C VAL A 103 22.45 12.58 32.06
N PRO A 104 23.15 12.22 30.96
CA PRO A 104 23.74 13.19 30.03
C PRO A 104 22.74 14.20 29.44
N ALA A 105 21.56 13.73 29.00
CA ALA A 105 20.53 14.59 28.43
C ALA A 105 20.01 15.64 29.43
N VAL A 106 19.95 15.29 30.72
CA VAL A 106 19.56 16.21 31.80
C VAL A 106 20.65 17.25 32.04
N LYS A 107 21.91 16.82 32.10
CA LYS A 107 23.06 17.73 32.24
C LYS A 107 23.15 18.73 31.09
N GLU A 108 22.91 18.29 29.86
CA GLU A 108 22.94 19.14 28.68
C GLU A 108 21.87 20.24 28.77
N VAL A 109 20.63 19.87 29.12
CA VAL A 109 19.54 20.84 29.31
C VAL A 109 19.86 21.82 30.44
N ALA A 110 20.37 21.33 31.58
CA ALA A 110 20.75 22.19 32.70
C ALA A 110 21.83 23.20 32.29
N LYS A 111 22.85 22.75 31.57
CA LYS A 111 23.90 23.61 31.01
C LYS A 111 23.32 24.67 30.07
N LYS A 112 22.40 24.28 29.16
CA LYS A 112 21.76 25.21 28.21
C LYS A 112 21.00 26.34 28.90
N VAL A 113 20.43 26.11 30.07
CA VAL A 113 19.67 27.13 30.82
C VAL A 113 20.50 27.81 31.92
N GLY A 114 21.80 27.53 31.99
CA GLY A 114 22.72 28.15 32.95
C GLY A 114 22.60 27.62 34.39
N VAL A 115 22.22 26.34 34.55
CA VAL A 115 22.15 25.64 35.84
C VAL A 115 23.36 24.71 35.97
N THR A 116 24.13 24.88 37.04
CA THR A 116 25.36 24.10 37.32
C THR A 116 25.21 23.10 38.46
N GLY A 117 24.13 23.16 39.22
CA GLY A 117 23.83 22.28 40.33
C GLY A 117 22.36 22.38 40.73
N SER A 118 21.89 21.51 41.63
CA SER A 118 20.51 21.54 42.12
C SER A 118 20.46 21.89 43.60
N ARG A 119 19.47 22.69 43.97
CA ARG A 119 19.08 22.93 45.38
C ARG A 119 18.04 21.93 45.87
N PHE A 120 17.49 21.12 44.96
CA PHE A 120 16.49 20.11 45.25
C PHE A 120 17.22 18.78 45.44
N SER A 121 16.94 18.09 46.55
CA SER A 121 17.27 16.69 46.74
C SER A 121 16.00 15.84 46.70
N SER A 122 16.12 14.58 46.29
CA SER A 122 15.02 13.62 46.32
C SER A 122 15.49 12.31 46.94
N ASP A 123 14.65 11.69 47.77
CA ASP A 123 14.88 10.32 48.25
C ASP A 123 14.85 9.29 47.10
N LEU A 124 14.39 9.69 45.91
CA LEU A 124 14.34 8.90 44.68
C LEU A 124 15.39 9.36 43.66
N THR A 125 16.47 10.00 44.12
CA THR A 125 17.58 10.37 43.25
C THR A 125 18.19 9.11 42.64
N ASP A 126 18.28 9.06 41.32
CA ASP A 126 18.84 7.95 40.58
C ASP A 126 20.17 8.39 39.93
N GLU A 127 21.26 7.83 40.43
CA GLU A 127 22.62 8.13 39.97
C GLU A 127 23.02 7.36 38.72
N ASN A 128 22.17 6.46 38.21
CA ASN A 128 22.45 5.74 36.97
C ASN A 128 22.47 6.73 35.78
N PRO A 129 23.56 6.78 34.98
CA PRO A 129 23.64 7.66 33.82
C PRO A 129 22.60 7.33 32.73
N LYS A 130 22.04 6.12 32.74
CA LYS A 130 20.95 5.68 31.85
C LYS A 130 19.57 5.70 32.53
N ALA A 131 19.40 6.36 33.68
CA ALA A 131 18.13 6.37 34.40
C ALA A 131 16.95 6.85 33.55
N CYS A 132 15.75 6.30 33.81
CA CYS A 132 14.52 6.75 33.18
C CYS A 132 14.06 8.09 33.76
N ILE A 133 14.02 9.13 32.91
CA ILE A 133 13.60 10.48 33.30
C ILE A 133 12.09 10.73 33.21
N LEU A 134 11.30 9.65 33.06
CA LEU A 134 9.83 9.68 32.96
C LEU A 134 9.28 10.63 31.88
N CYS A 135 9.99 10.72 30.75
CA CYS A 135 9.64 11.64 29.67
C CYS A 135 8.41 11.20 28.85
N GLY A 136 8.03 9.92 28.91
CA GLY A 136 6.85 9.37 28.23
C GLY A 136 6.99 9.30 26.70
N ARG A 137 8.21 9.36 26.16
CA ARG A 137 8.44 9.13 24.72
C ARG A 137 8.17 7.67 24.36
N CYS A 138 8.67 6.74 25.15
CA CYS A 138 8.50 5.30 24.93
C CYS A 138 7.02 4.87 24.94
N VAL A 139 6.24 5.32 25.93
CA VAL A 139 4.79 5.08 26.04
C VAL A 139 4.06 5.52 24.77
N ARG A 140 4.29 6.77 24.34
CA ARG A 140 3.68 7.28 23.10
C ARG A 140 4.15 6.54 21.84
N ALA A 141 5.42 6.15 21.77
CA ALA A 141 5.89 5.38 20.62
C ALA A 141 5.23 4.00 20.54
N CYS A 142 5.08 3.32 21.67
CA CYS A 142 4.38 2.03 21.75
C CYS A 142 2.90 2.15 21.37
N GLU A 143 2.25 3.25 21.77
CA GLU A 143 0.87 3.56 21.41
C GLU A 143 0.70 3.98 19.93
N THR A 144 1.58 4.82 19.39
CA THR A 144 1.36 5.46 18.09
C THR A 144 1.98 4.68 16.93
N PHE A 145 3.18 4.12 17.10
CA PHE A 145 3.89 3.48 15.99
C PHE A 145 3.38 2.07 15.70
N ILE A 146 3.22 1.25 16.73
CA ILE A 146 2.83 -0.17 16.60
C ILE A 146 1.42 -0.44 17.15
N GLN A 147 0.82 0.49 17.90
CA GLN A 147 -0.56 0.41 18.42
C GLN A 147 -0.83 -0.69 19.47
N GLU A 148 0.21 -1.30 20.03
CA GLU A 148 0.10 -2.32 21.09
C GLU A 148 -0.17 -1.75 22.50
N LYS A 149 0.27 -0.51 22.79
CA LYS A 149 0.09 0.15 24.11
C LYS A 149 0.59 -0.64 25.33
N ILE A 150 1.67 -1.41 25.18
CA ILE A 150 2.18 -2.35 26.20
C ILE A 150 2.88 -1.66 27.37
N ILE A 151 3.59 -0.56 27.14
CA ILE A 151 4.32 0.14 28.21
C ILE A 151 3.58 1.39 28.64
N ASP A 152 3.43 1.58 29.95
CA ASP A 152 2.83 2.79 30.53
C ASP A 152 3.46 3.13 31.89
N PHE A 153 2.94 4.16 32.54
CA PHE A 153 3.35 4.59 33.85
C PHE A 153 2.46 4.00 34.94
N ALA A 154 3.08 3.30 35.88
CA ALA A 154 2.45 2.85 37.12
C ALA A 154 2.78 3.78 38.29
N GLY A 155 1.95 3.76 39.33
CA GLY A 155 2.11 4.57 40.54
C GLY A 155 1.62 6.03 40.41
N ARG A 156 1.72 6.80 41.49
CA ARG A 156 1.29 8.21 41.56
C ARG A 156 2.35 9.10 42.22
N GLY A 157 2.34 10.39 41.87
CA GLY A 157 3.24 11.39 42.44
C GLY A 157 4.71 11.01 42.21
N ILE A 158 5.51 11.06 43.28
CA ILE A 158 6.95 10.77 43.22
C ILE A 158 7.24 9.28 42.92
N LYS A 159 6.32 8.36 43.28
CA LYS A 159 6.45 6.90 43.07
C LYS A 159 6.10 6.45 41.63
N ARG A 160 5.80 7.39 40.74
CA ARG A 160 5.53 7.09 39.33
C ARG A 160 6.77 6.48 38.68
N HIS A 161 6.60 5.36 37.99
CA HIS A 161 7.65 4.65 37.26
C HIS A 161 7.08 4.07 35.96
N MET A 162 7.95 3.77 35.01
CA MET A 162 7.57 3.11 33.75
C MET A 162 7.62 1.59 33.96
N GLY A 163 6.66 0.87 33.41
CA GLY A 163 6.63 -0.58 33.44
C GLY A 163 5.68 -1.16 32.40
N MET A 164 5.65 -2.48 32.35
CA MET A 164 4.66 -3.29 31.64
C MET A 164 3.59 -3.77 32.63
N PRO A 165 2.44 -4.29 32.16
CA PRO A 165 1.46 -4.94 33.00
C PRO A 165 2.10 -5.92 33.99
N PHE A 166 1.74 -5.78 35.27
CA PHE A 166 2.22 -6.62 36.37
C PHE A 166 3.75 -6.60 36.62
N GLY A 167 4.51 -5.75 35.92
CA GLY A 167 5.98 -5.71 36.02
C GLY A 167 6.69 -6.85 35.31
N GLU A 168 5.98 -7.60 34.46
CA GLU A 168 6.50 -8.72 33.67
C GLU A 168 6.61 -8.32 32.20
N VAL A 169 7.40 -9.07 31.42
CA VAL A 169 7.44 -8.87 29.98
C VAL A 169 6.11 -9.33 29.39
N ASP A 170 5.34 -8.39 28.87
CA ASP A 170 4.07 -8.70 28.22
C ASP A 170 4.32 -9.54 26.95
N PRO A 171 3.62 -10.68 26.76
CA PRO A 171 3.83 -11.54 25.60
C PRO A 171 3.43 -10.88 24.27
N HIS A 172 2.61 -9.83 24.28
CA HIS A 172 2.28 -9.05 23.09
C HIS A 172 3.43 -8.11 22.68
N CYS A 173 4.50 -7.99 23.49
CA CYS A 173 5.64 -7.15 23.15
C CYS A 173 6.44 -7.76 22.01
N VAL A 174 6.16 -7.31 20.80
CA VAL A 174 6.80 -7.75 19.56
C VAL A 174 8.27 -7.35 19.42
N GLY A 175 8.86 -6.69 20.43
CA GLY A 175 10.26 -6.27 20.37
C GLY A 175 10.56 -5.23 19.29
N CYS A 176 9.58 -4.42 18.87
CA CYS A 176 9.73 -3.45 17.76
C CYS A 176 10.83 -2.39 17.94
N THR A 177 11.42 -2.28 19.14
CA THR A 177 12.47 -1.31 19.52
C THR A 177 12.11 0.18 19.47
N SER A 178 10.88 0.53 19.08
CA SER A 178 10.39 1.92 19.00
C SER A 178 10.60 2.70 20.29
N CYS A 179 10.38 2.05 21.43
CA CYS A 179 10.56 2.63 22.75
C CYS A 179 12.02 2.97 23.07
N ALA A 180 12.96 2.12 22.64
CA ALA A 180 14.39 2.30 22.84
C ALA A 180 14.93 3.42 21.93
N TYR A 181 14.52 3.43 20.66
CA TYR A 181 14.91 4.45 19.68
C TYR A 181 14.58 5.88 20.17
N VAL A 182 13.37 6.11 20.68
CA VAL A 182 12.96 7.45 21.13
C VAL A 182 13.51 7.83 22.52
N CYS A 183 14.14 6.90 23.23
CA CYS A 183 14.61 7.09 24.60
C CYS A 183 15.80 8.07 24.66
N PRO A 184 15.70 9.21 25.34
CA PRO A 184 16.78 10.20 25.38
C PRO A 184 17.92 9.82 26.33
N THR A 185 17.77 8.76 27.11
CA THR A 185 18.72 8.39 28.18
C THR A 185 19.36 7.03 27.99
N GLY A 186 18.85 6.19 27.07
CA GLY A 186 19.26 4.80 26.97
C GLY A 186 18.74 3.91 28.11
N ALA A 187 17.68 4.33 28.82
CA ALA A 187 17.05 3.55 29.89
C ALA A 187 16.43 2.22 29.44
N ILE A 188 16.23 2.04 28.13
CA ILE A 188 15.71 0.82 27.53
C ILE A 188 16.86 0.26 26.70
N GLU A 189 17.36 -0.89 27.10
CA GLU A 189 18.39 -1.61 26.36
C GLU A 189 17.74 -2.58 25.37
N VAL A 190 18.37 -2.74 24.20
CA VAL A 190 17.93 -3.66 23.16
C VAL A 190 19.01 -4.71 23.00
N ILE A 191 18.59 -5.96 22.95
CA ILE A 191 19.45 -7.12 22.71
C ILE A 191 19.07 -7.65 21.33
N ASP A 192 20.03 -7.72 20.40
CA ASP A 192 19.82 -8.18 19.02
C ASP A 192 20.34 -9.61 18.86
N ASP A 193 19.59 -10.60 19.31
CA ASP A 193 20.01 -12.01 19.32
C ASP A 193 19.25 -12.91 18.33
N MET A 194 18.04 -12.50 17.90
CA MET A 194 17.16 -13.36 17.10
C MET A 194 17.68 -13.66 15.67
N ASN A 195 18.34 -12.69 15.00
CA ASN A 195 18.73 -12.79 13.59
C ASN A 195 20.20 -12.45 13.29
N HIS A 196 21.01 -12.16 14.31
CA HIS A 196 22.43 -11.78 14.18
C HIS A 196 22.76 -10.79 13.03
N PRO A 197 22.08 -9.64 12.92
CA PRO A 197 22.38 -8.65 11.89
C PRO A 197 23.81 -8.12 12.05
N VAL A 198 24.47 -7.81 10.92
CA VAL A 198 25.82 -7.22 10.92
C VAL A 198 25.84 -5.83 11.58
N ASP A 199 24.83 -5.00 11.30
CA ASP A 199 24.63 -3.69 11.89
C ASP A 199 23.15 -3.47 12.28
N PRO A 200 22.74 -3.87 13.50
CA PRO A 200 21.38 -3.64 13.97
C PRO A 200 21.03 -2.16 14.16
N LEU A 201 22.01 -1.29 14.39
CA LEU A 201 21.75 0.15 14.56
C LEU A 201 21.36 0.79 13.23
N LEU A 202 22.01 0.40 12.13
CA LEU A 202 21.66 0.85 10.79
C LEU A 202 20.21 0.48 10.45
N ILE A 203 19.83 -0.78 10.67
CA ILE A 203 18.46 -1.27 10.44
C ILE A 203 17.45 -0.44 11.24
N ARG A 204 17.68 -0.28 12.55
CA ARG A 204 16.75 0.47 13.41
C ARG A 204 16.61 1.92 12.99
N ASN A 205 17.71 2.61 12.69
CA ASN A 205 17.67 4.03 12.32
C ASN A 205 16.81 4.28 11.07
N HIS A 206 16.89 3.38 10.08
CA HIS A 206 16.10 3.50 8.86
C HIS A 206 14.66 2.96 9.02
N GLY A 207 14.47 1.84 9.70
CA GLY A 207 13.13 1.26 9.94
C GLY A 207 12.24 2.14 10.83
N MET A 208 12.82 2.80 11.85
CA MET A 208 12.05 3.67 12.75
C MET A 208 11.49 4.91 12.05
N ARG A 209 12.19 5.40 11.01
CA ARG A 209 11.69 6.51 10.19
C ARG A 209 10.44 6.10 9.42
N VAL A 210 10.48 4.93 8.78
CA VAL A 210 9.32 4.36 8.07
C VAL A 210 8.15 4.16 9.03
N ASN A 211 8.37 3.58 10.20
CA ASN A 211 7.32 3.38 11.20
C ASN A 211 6.65 4.69 11.63
N ALA A 212 7.45 5.75 11.80
CA ALA A 212 6.95 7.08 12.12
C ALA A 212 6.15 7.70 10.97
N GLU A 213 6.58 7.51 9.73
CA GLU A 213 5.88 7.99 8.54
C GLU A 213 4.52 7.29 8.39
N MET A 214 4.48 5.96 8.53
CA MET A 214 3.22 5.20 8.52
C MET A 214 2.26 5.69 9.61
N ALA A 215 2.75 5.90 10.83
CA ALA A 215 1.90 6.32 11.93
C ALA A 215 1.34 7.74 11.79
N ASN A 216 2.12 8.66 11.20
CA ASN A 216 1.76 10.08 11.18
C ASN A 216 1.14 10.53 9.85
N LEU A 217 1.41 9.84 8.75
CA LEU A 217 0.99 10.27 7.41
C LEU A 217 -0.20 9.47 6.87
N ASP A 218 -0.32 8.19 7.23
CA ASP A 218 -1.42 7.31 6.78
C ASP A 218 -2.83 7.90 6.98
N PRO A 219 -3.18 8.49 8.14
CA PRO A 219 -4.52 9.04 8.36
C PRO A 219 -4.92 10.16 7.38
N SER A 220 -3.94 10.77 6.71
CA SER A 220 -4.12 11.85 5.72
C SER A 220 -3.91 11.39 4.27
N GLN A 221 -3.55 10.12 4.06
CA GLN A 221 -3.28 9.52 2.76
C GLN A 221 -4.24 8.34 2.55
N CYS A 222 -3.74 7.12 2.48
CA CYS A 222 -4.52 5.93 2.15
C CYS A 222 -5.40 5.43 3.30
N ARG A 223 -5.12 5.77 4.57
CA ARG A 223 -5.86 5.29 5.75
C ARG A 223 -5.80 3.75 5.88
N MET A 224 -4.69 3.13 5.50
CA MET A 224 -4.45 1.69 5.53
C MET A 224 -4.73 1.10 6.93
N ARG A 225 -4.39 1.81 8.00
CA ARG A 225 -4.66 1.37 9.38
C ARG A 225 -6.14 1.28 9.71
N GLU A 226 -6.98 2.06 9.03
CA GLU A 226 -8.42 2.13 9.29
C GLU A 226 -9.23 1.23 8.37
N VAL A 227 -8.82 1.12 7.10
CA VAL A 227 -9.66 0.50 6.06
C VAL A 227 -8.92 -0.48 5.16
N GLY A 228 -7.62 -0.70 5.36
CA GLY A 228 -6.84 -1.61 4.54
C GLY A 228 -6.79 -1.20 3.08
N THR A 229 -6.61 -2.19 2.19
CA THR A 229 -6.60 -1.94 0.74
C THR A 229 -7.98 -1.61 0.18
N ALA A 230 -9.07 -1.86 0.91
CA ALA A 230 -10.43 -1.61 0.46
C ALA A 230 -10.71 -0.13 0.12
N ASN A 231 -9.86 0.82 0.58
CA ASN A 231 -9.88 2.22 0.12
C ASN A 231 -9.73 2.38 -1.40
N ILE A 232 -9.16 1.40 -2.09
CA ILE A 232 -8.94 1.46 -3.54
C ILE A 232 -10.28 1.35 -4.29
N VAL A 233 -11.33 0.76 -3.70
CA VAL A 233 -12.64 0.59 -4.37
C VAL A 233 -13.20 1.92 -4.87
N GLU A 234 -13.36 2.91 -3.97
CA GLU A 234 -13.87 4.22 -4.35
C GLU A 234 -12.92 5.00 -5.26
N VAL A 235 -11.61 4.74 -5.17
CA VAL A 235 -10.62 5.40 -6.02
C VAL A 235 -10.69 4.86 -7.44
N MET A 236 -10.79 3.54 -7.63
CA MET A 236 -10.86 2.93 -8.95
C MET A 236 -12.16 3.30 -9.67
N ASP A 237 -13.28 3.30 -8.97
CA ASP A 237 -14.57 3.73 -9.53
C ASP A 237 -14.53 5.19 -10.02
N ALA A 238 -13.93 6.09 -9.24
CA ALA A 238 -13.81 7.51 -9.59
C ALA A 238 -13.01 7.79 -10.87
N TYR A 239 -12.16 6.85 -11.31
CA TYR A 239 -11.34 6.96 -12.53
C TYR A 239 -11.78 6.01 -13.65
N ASP A 240 -12.94 5.36 -13.52
CA ASP A 240 -13.44 4.32 -14.45
C ASP A 240 -12.46 3.12 -14.58
N LEU A 241 -11.86 2.71 -13.47
CA LEU A 241 -10.85 1.63 -13.41
C LEU A 241 -11.34 0.41 -12.61
N LEU A 242 -12.52 0.47 -11.98
CA LEU A 242 -13.09 -0.63 -11.21
C LEU A 242 -13.80 -1.63 -12.14
N PRO A 243 -13.45 -2.92 -12.14
CA PRO A 243 -14.15 -3.90 -12.97
C PRO A 243 -15.61 -4.08 -12.54
N VAL A 244 -16.51 -3.96 -13.52
CA VAL A 244 -17.94 -4.14 -13.32
C VAL A 244 -18.47 -5.04 -14.42
N CYS A 245 -19.20 -6.09 -14.02
CA CYS A 245 -19.82 -7.07 -14.91
C CYS A 245 -18.84 -7.66 -15.95
N ASN A 246 -17.88 -8.47 -15.50
CA ASN A 246 -16.80 -9.05 -16.30
C ASN A 246 -16.04 -8.00 -17.13
N TYR A 247 -15.57 -6.95 -16.44
CA TYR A 247 -14.82 -5.84 -17.02
C TYR A 247 -15.54 -5.10 -18.16
N LYS A 248 -16.86 -5.26 -18.34
CA LYS A 248 -17.64 -4.51 -19.33
C LYS A 248 -17.51 -3.01 -19.07
N PHE A 249 -17.64 -2.62 -17.80
CA PHE A 249 -17.58 -1.22 -17.37
C PHE A 249 -16.46 -0.97 -16.35
N GLY A 250 -16.19 0.32 -16.10
CA GLY A 250 -15.15 0.81 -15.19
C GLY A 250 -15.67 1.43 -13.89
N SER A 251 -16.98 1.56 -13.76
CA SER A 251 -17.64 2.22 -12.62
C SER A 251 -19.11 1.80 -12.52
N HIS A 252 -19.71 1.94 -11.34
CA HIS A 252 -21.13 1.63 -11.13
C HIS A 252 -21.76 2.52 -10.05
N LYS A 253 -23.05 2.84 -10.23
CA LYS A 253 -23.81 3.68 -9.28
C LYS A 253 -23.94 3.07 -7.88
N ASP A 254 -23.85 1.74 -7.78
CA ASP A 254 -23.99 1.00 -6.52
C ASP A 254 -22.63 0.72 -5.85
N THR A 255 -21.50 1.12 -6.44
CA THR A 255 -20.18 1.02 -5.80
C THR A 255 -20.12 1.61 -4.39
N PRO A 256 -20.79 2.73 -4.06
CA PRO A 256 -20.80 3.25 -2.68
C PRO A 256 -21.39 2.31 -1.63
N LYS A 257 -22.04 1.20 -2.02
CA LYS A 257 -22.50 0.17 -1.07
C LYS A 257 -21.36 -0.70 -0.56
N ILE A 258 -20.28 -0.84 -1.32
CA ILE A 258 -19.16 -1.75 -1.06
C ILE A 258 -17.83 -1.01 -0.85
N ASP A 259 -17.89 0.31 -0.67
CA ASP A 259 -16.71 1.15 -0.47
C ASP A 259 -16.10 0.98 0.94
N SER A 260 -14.91 1.55 1.11
CA SER A 260 -14.17 1.47 2.37
C SER A 260 -14.91 2.08 3.57
N LYS A 261 -15.85 3.02 3.33
CA LYS A 261 -16.62 3.66 4.38
C LYS A 261 -17.67 2.70 4.92
N VAL A 262 -18.43 2.01 4.05
CA VAL A 262 -19.43 1.02 4.48
C VAL A 262 -18.76 -0.12 5.24
N LEU A 263 -17.65 -0.65 4.71
CA LEU A 263 -16.90 -1.72 5.37
C LEU A 263 -16.42 -1.30 6.76
N LYS A 264 -15.86 -0.09 6.89
CA LYS A 264 -15.41 0.45 8.19
C LYS A 264 -16.55 0.65 9.19
N GLU A 265 -17.66 1.22 8.75
CA GLU A 265 -18.74 1.63 9.65
C GLU A 265 -19.61 0.46 10.10
N GLN A 266 -19.70 -0.62 9.31
CA GLN A 266 -20.64 -1.71 9.53
C GLN A 266 -19.99 -3.07 9.79
N TYR A 267 -18.79 -3.33 9.24
CA TYR A 267 -18.20 -4.67 9.22
C TYR A 267 -16.88 -4.76 9.99
N PHE A 268 -15.95 -3.81 9.83
CA PHE A 268 -14.66 -3.89 10.52
C PHE A 268 -14.83 -3.69 12.04
N THR A 269 -14.49 -4.72 12.79
CA THR A 269 -14.83 -4.84 14.23
C THR A 269 -13.64 -4.65 15.16
N GLN A 270 -12.44 -4.98 14.69
CA GLN A 270 -11.22 -4.99 15.51
C GLN A 270 -10.94 -3.63 16.17
N GLY A 271 -11.19 -2.51 15.47
CA GLY A 271 -10.98 -1.16 16.03
C GLY A 271 -9.54 -0.86 16.46
N HIS A 272 -8.57 -1.70 16.07
CA HIS A 272 -7.14 -1.57 16.30
C HIS A 272 -6.37 -1.88 15.01
N ALA A 273 -5.06 -1.64 15.03
CA ALA A 273 -4.20 -1.92 13.88
C ALA A 273 -3.88 -3.40 13.83
N ASP A 274 -4.46 -4.08 12.85
CA ASP A 274 -4.21 -5.49 12.57
C ASP A 274 -3.07 -5.65 11.55
N GLN A 275 -2.12 -6.50 11.89
CA GLN A 275 -0.78 -6.57 11.31
C GLN A 275 -0.51 -7.98 10.78
N CYS A 276 -0.11 -8.11 9.52
CA CYS A 276 0.26 -9.42 8.94
C CYS A 276 1.44 -10.10 9.66
N TRP A 277 2.32 -9.30 10.27
CA TRP A 277 3.44 -9.77 11.07
C TRP A 277 3.68 -8.82 12.25
N HIS A 278 4.12 -9.39 13.36
CA HIS A 278 4.49 -8.67 14.58
C HIS A 278 5.41 -7.48 14.30
N GLY A 279 4.92 -6.26 14.56
CA GLY A 279 5.68 -5.01 14.39
C GLY A 279 5.50 -4.32 13.03
N CYS A 280 4.59 -4.79 12.17
CA CYS A 280 4.24 -4.09 10.94
C CYS A 280 3.48 -2.79 11.25
N SER A 281 4.09 -1.63 11.01
CA SER A 281 3.46 -0.34 11.27
C SER A 281 2.40 0.06 10.24
N MET A 282 2.27 -0.66 9.12
CA MET A 282 1.23 -0.37 8.11
C MET A 282 -0.15 -0.80 8.59
N ALA A 283 -0.21 -1.99 9.22
CA ALA A 283 -1.41 -2.57 9.79
C ALA A 283 -2.65 -2.52 8.86
N CYS A 284 -2.48 -3.00 7.63
CA CYS A 284 -3.51 -2.94 6.60
C CYS A 284 -4.57 -4.04 6.71
N ALA A 285 -4.30 -5.15 7.39
CA ALA A 285 -5.27 -6.24 7.57
C ALA A 285 -6.49 -5.74 8.36
N LYS A 286 -7.67 -6.27 8.06
CA LYS A 286 -8.94 -5.90 8.73
C LYS A 286 -9.75 -7.16 8.89
N ALA A 287 -10.51 -7.28 9.97
CA ALA A 287 -11.40 -8.42 10.14
C ALA A 287 -12.82 -8.05 10.60
N VAL A 288 -13.73 -8.99 10.34
CA VAL A 288 -15.13 -8.99 10.75
C VAL A 288 -15.34 -10.13 11.77
N ASP A 289 -15.35 -9.80 13.05
CA ASP A 289 -15.57 -10.72 14.15
C ASP A 289 -17.07 -11.02 14.34
N GLY A 290 -17.41 -12.29 14.54
CA GLY A 290 -18.77 -12.73 14.86
C GLY A 290 -19.74 -12.65 13.69
N TYR A 291 -19.24 -12.67 12.46
CA TYR A 291 -20.08 -12.75 11.26
C TYR A 291 -20.85 -14.07 11.25
N ILE A 292 -22.16 -14.02 11.01
CA ILE A 292 -23.01 -15.23 10.96
C ILE A 292 -23.17 -15.65 9.51
N LEU A 293 -22.63 -16.82 9.16
CA LEU A 293 -22.69 -17.35 7.80
C LEU A 293 -24.12 -17.73 7.41
N LYS A 294 -24.56 -17.34 6.22
CA LYS A 294 -25.94 -17.53 5.75
C LYS A 294 -26.11 -18.77 4.88
N THR A 295 -25.03 -19.26 4.29
CA THR A 295 -25.01 -20.34 3.29
C THR A 295 -23.96 -21.39 3.64
N GLY A 296 -23.89 -22.46 2.83
CA GLY A 296 -22.80 -23.44 2.88
C GLY A 296 -22.78 -24.37 4.10
N PRO A 297 -21.71 -25.18 4.24
CA PRO A 297 -21.59 -26.19 5.30
C PRO A 297 -21.44 -25.60 6.71
N TYR A 298 -21.08 -24.33 6.82
CA TYR A 298 -20.92 -23.61 8.09
C TYR A 298 -22.08 -22.64 8.37
N GLN A 299 -23.20 -22.78 7.65
CA GLN A 299 -24.38 -21.95 7.84
C GLN A 299 -24.79 -21.89 9.32
N GLY A 300 -24.94 -20.66 9.83
CA GLY A 300 -25.32 -20.37 11.22
C GLY A 300 -24.14 -20.28 12.19
N ASP A 301 -22.93 -20.64 11.79
CA ASP A 301 -21.74 -20.46 12.62
C ASP A 301 -21.34 -18.98 12.69
N ALA A 302 -20.87 -18.56 13.87
CA ALA A 302 -20.27 -17.26 14.09
C ALA A 302 -18.76 -17.35 13.88
N VAL A 303 -18.24 -16.62 12.89
CA VAL A 303 -16.84 -16.70 12.46
C VAL A 303 -16.15 -15.35 12.50
N CYS A 304 -14.82 -15.37 12.47
CA CYS A 304 -14.00 -14.20 12.16
C CYS A 304 -13.62 -14.29 10.68
N VAL A 305 -13.89 -13.24 9.91
CA VAL A 305 -13.52 -13.14 8.48
C VAL A 305 -12.36 -12.17 8.35
N ASP A 306 -11.22 -12.61 7.80
CA ASP A 306 -10.06 -11.76 7.48
C ASP A 306 -10.27 -11.09 6.11
N GLY A 307 -10.34 -9.77 6.08
CA GLY A 307 -10.70 -8.94 4.94
C GLY A 307 -12.15 -8.39 5.01
N PRO A 308 -12.76 -8.05 3.86
CA PRO A 308 -12.23 -8.25 2.51
C PRO A 308 -11.13 -7.24 2.13
N GLU A 309 -10.17 -7.70 1.32
CA GLU A 309 -9.23 -6.83 0.61
C GLU A 309 -9.88 -6.21 -0.65
N TYR A 310 -9.23 -5.20 -1.25
CA TYR A 310 -9.69 -4.54 -2.48
C TYR A 310 -10.11 -5.52 -3.57
N GLU A 311 -9.24 -6.48 -3.88
CA GLU A 311 -9.44 -7.43 -4.96
C GLU A 311 -10.71 -8.26 -4.74
N THR A 312 -10.99 -8.65 -3.50
CA THR A 312 -12.22 -9.39 -3.18
C THR A 312 -13.46 -8.49 -3.30
N SER A 313 -13.40 -7.25 -2.82
CA SER A 313 -14.51 -6.29 -2.96
C SER A 313 -14.78 -5.93 -4.43
N ALA A 314 -13.74 -5.69 -5.21
CA ALA A 314 -13.82 -5.42 -6.65
C ALA A 314 -14.28 -6.66 -7.44
N GLY A 315 -13.92 -7.87 -7.00
CA GLY A 315 -14.50 -9.11 -7.54
C GLY A 315 -16.02 -9.17 -7.37
N GLY A 316 -16.54 -8.65 -6.26
CA GLY A 316 -17.98 -8.42 -6.07
C GLY A 316 -18.59 -7.56 -7.17
N SER A 317 -18.03 -6.37 -7.43
CA SER A 317 -18.52 -5.51 -8.52
C SER A 317 -18.35 -6.13 -9.91
N ASN A 318 -17.29 -6.92 -10.10
CA ASN A 318 -17.03 -7.64 -11.35
C ASN A 318 -18.10 -8.71 -11.62
N MET A 319 -18.65 -9.34 -10.59
CA MET A 319 -19.83 -10.23 -10.68
C MET A 319 -21.17 -9.46 -10.69
N GLY A 320 -21.16 -8.12 -10.58
CA GLY A 320 -22.36 -7.29 -10.45
C GLY A 320 -23.02 -7.39 -9.06
N CYS A 321 -22.32 -7.94 -8.07
CA CYS A 321 -22.78 -8.17 -6.71
C CYS A 321 -22.32 -7.03 -5.78
N PHE A 322 -23.22 -6.09 -5.49
CA PHE A 322 -22.95 -4.92 -4.63
C PHE A 322 -23.51 -5.06 -3.21
N ASP A 323 -23.69 -6.29 -2.72
CA ASP A 323 -24.10 -6.59 -1.35
C ASP A 323 -22.84 -6.88 -0.49
N PRO A 324 -22.55 -6.05 0.53
CA PRO A 324 -21.42 -6.30 1.43
C PRO A 324 -21.50 -7.63 2.18
N ASP A 325 -22.70 -8.12 2.50
CA ASP A 325 -22.83 -9.42 3.17
C ASP A 325 -22.36 -10.55 2.25
N PHE A 326 -22.74 -10.49 0.97
CA PHE A 326 -22.23 -11.41 -0.03
C PHE A 326 -20.70 -11.35 -0.14
N ILE A 327 -20.10 -10.15 -0.17
CA ILE A 327 -18.64 -10.00 -0.30
C ILE A 327 -17.91 -10.61 0.91
N VAL A 328 -18.38 -10.34 2.13
CA VAL A 328 -17.78 -10.88 3.36
C VAL A 328 -17.91 -12.40 3.41
N GLU A 329 -19.07 -12.94 3.06
CA GLU A 329 -19.30 -14.39 3.05
C GLU A 329 -18.52 -15.09 1.92
N PHE A 330 -18.47 -14.50 0.73
CA PHE A 330 -17.66 -14.96 -0.39
C PHE A 330 -16.17 -15.02 -0.01
N ASN A 331 -15.66 -13.96 0.62
CA ASN A 331 -14.27 -13.91 1.12
C ASN A 331 -14.00 -15.04 2.10
N PHE A 332 -14.85 -15.22 3.12
CA PHE A 332 -14.71 -16.29 4.10
C PHE A 332 -14.64 -17.67 3.44
N TYR A 333 -15.51 -17.93 2.48
CA TYR A 333 -15.57 -19.23 1.82
C TYR A 333 -14.38 -19.46 0.87
N CYS A 334 -13.90 -18.44 0.18
CA CYS A 334 -12.66 -18.53 -0.57
C CYS A 334 -11.48 -18.92 0.35
N ASP A 335 -11.32 -18.25 1.49
CA ASP A 335 -10.26 -18.57 2.45
C ASP A 335 -10.42 -19.99 3.02
N THR A 336 -11.63 -20.35 3.42
CA THR A 336 -11.94 -21.63 4.06
C THR A 336 -11.74 -22.81 3.10
N TYR A 337 -12.06 -22.63 1.83
CA TYR A 337 -11.88 -23.66 0.80
C TYR A 337 -10.49 -23.62 0.15
N GLY A 338 -9.68 -22.60 0.42
CA GLY A 338 -8.36 -22.42 -0.22
C GLY A 338 -8.48 -22.05 -1.70
N LEU A 339 -9.44 -21.21 -2.05
CA LEU A 339 -9.68 -20.70 -3.40
C LEU A 339 -9.20 -19.24 -3.51
N ASP A 340 -8.55 -18.91 -4.62
CA ASP A 340 -8.18 -17.53 -4.93
C ASP A 340 -9.44 -16.69 -5.21
N THR A 341 -9.62 -15.59 -4.47
CA THR A 341 -10.79 -14.72 -4.60
C THR A 341 -10.87 -14.07 -5.98
N ILE A 342 -9.72 -13.70 -6.56
CA ILE A 342 -9.64 -13.06 -7.89
C ILE A 342 -10.09 -14.05 -8.96
N SER A 343 -9.43 -15.21 -9.04
CA SER A 343 -9.75 -16.21 -10.07
C SER A 343 -11.17 -16.73 -9.93
N SER A 344 -11.68 -16.89 -8.70
CA SER A 344 -13.06 -17.28 -8.44
C SER A 344 -14.04 -16.22 -8.93
N ALA A 345 -13.87 -14.95 -8.53
CA ALA A 345 -14.77 -13.86 -8.90
C ALA A 345 -14.75 -13.59 -10.41
N THR A 346 -13.56 -13.51 -11.02
CA THR A 346 -13.42 -13.25 -12.46
C THR A 346 -13.96 -14.43 -13.29
N THR A 347 -13.77 -15.68 -12.86
CA THR A 347 -14.37 -16.84 -13.55
C THR A 347 -15.89 -16.84 -13.44
N ILE A 348 -16.45 -16.57 -12.26
CA ILE A 348 -17.90 -16.50 -12.06
C ILE A 348 -18.50 -15.34 -12.88
N ALA A 349 -17.83 -14.19 -12.94
CA ALA A 349 -18.24 -13.06 -13.78
C ALA A 349 -18.28 -13.44 -15.28
N PHE A 350 -17.28 -14.18 -15.76
CA PHE A 350 -17.26 -14.70 -17.14
C PHE A 350 -18.41 -15.69 -17.40
N VAL A 351 -18.70 -16.57 -16.44
CA VAL A 351 -19.85 -17.50 -16.51
C VAL A 351 -21.17 -16.71 -16.57
N MET A 352 -21.31 -15.65 -15.77
CA MET A 352 -22.50 -14.80 -15.79
C MET A 352 -22.68 -14.10 -17.15
N GLU A 353 -21.61 -13.56 -17.73
CA GLU A 353 -21.69 -12.97 -19.08
C GLU A 353 -22.08 -14.01 -20.13
N CYS A 354 -21.54 -15.23 -20.06
CA CYS A 354 -21.90 -16.30 -20.98
C CYS A 354 -23.35 -16.76 -20.83
N PHE A 355 -23.89 -16.73 -19.61
CA PHE A 355 -25.30 -17.02 -19.35
C PHE A 355 -26.21 -15.94 -19.94
N GLU A 356 -25.91 -14.66 -19.69
CA GLU A 356 -26.68 -13.53 -20.27
C GLU A 356 -26.58 -13.47 -21.79
N ALA A 357 -25.44 -13.88 -22.37
CA ALA A 357 -25.24 -14.01 -23.81
C ALA A 357 -25.95 -15.23 -24.43
N GLY A 358 -26.55 -16.11 -23.62
CA GLY A 358 -27.25 -17.32 -24.07
C GLY A 358 -26.32 -18.43 -24.57
N ILE A 359 -25.04 -18.40 -24.21
CA ILE A 359 -24.06 -19.45 -24.53
C ILE A 359 -24.28 -20.68 -23.66
N ILE A 360 -24.63 -20.44 -22.40
CA ILE A 360 -25.04 -21.46 -21.43
C ILE A 360 -26.44 -21.14 -20.89
N ASP A 361 -27.11 -22.14 -20.34
CA ASP A 361 -28.47 -22.01 -19.81
C ASP A 361 -28.64 -22.78 -18.49
N THR A 362 -29.85 -22.75 -17.94
CA THR A 362 -30.16 -23.44 -16.67
C THR A 362 -30.02 -24.96 -16.75
N THR A 363 -30.00 -25.56 -17.94
CA THR A 363 -29.74 -26.99 -18.09
C THR A 363 -28.27 -27.29 -17.80
N ILE A 364 -27.37 -26.44 -18.29
CA ILE A 364 -25.92 -26.58 -18.09
C ILE A 364 -25.52 -26.23 -16.66
N THR A 365 -26.10 -25.17 -16.09
CA THR A 365 -25.74 -24.68 -14.75
C THR A 365 -26.33 -25.50 -13.60
N GLY A 366 -27.09 -26.56 -13.90
CA GLY A 366 -27.79 -27.36 -12.89
C GLY A 366 -28.94 -26.61 -12.22
N GLY A 367 -29.65 -25.77 -12.99
CA GLY A 367 -30.84 -25.03 -12.58
C GLY A 367 -30.58 -23.59 -12.10
N LYS A 368 -29.32 -23.16 -11.98
CA LYS A 368 -28.95 -21.83 -11.47
C LYS A 368 -29.15 -20.75 -12.53
N VAL A 369 -29.74 -19.63 -12.14
CA VAL A 369 -29.92 -18.46 -13.01
C VAL A 369 -28.78 -17.48 -12.74
N LEU A 370 -27.68 -17.61 -13.48
CA LEU A 370 -26.44 -16.88 -13.26
C LEU A 370 -26.40 -15.56 -14.06
N ASN A 371 -27.34 -14.65 -13.82
CA ASN A 371 -27.21 -13.27 -14.32
C ASN A 371 -26.23 -12.48 -13.43
N PHE A 372 -25.73 -11.34 -13.89
CA PHE A 372 -24.95 -10.45 -13.03
C PHE A 372 -25.76 -10.05 -11.79
N GLY A 373 -25.12 -10.12 -10.61
CA GLY A 373 -25.77 -9.84 -9.33
C GLY A 373 -26.50 -11.03 -8.68
N ALA A 374 -26.42 -12.23 -9.26
CA ALA A 374 -26.99 -13.46 -8.68
C ALA A 374 -26.15 -13.98 -7.49
N THR A 375 -26.25 -13.30 -6.34
CA THR A 375 -25.42 -13.55 -5.14
C THR A 375 -25.58 -14.94 -4.57
N ASP A 376 -26.82 -15.43 -4.46
CA ASP A 376 -27.12 -16.73 -3.85
C ASP A 376 -26.61 -17.87 -4.74
N GLU A 377 -26.83 -17.78 -6.05
CA GLU A 377 -26.33 -18.75 -7.03
C GLU A 377 -24.80 -18.74 -7.13
N ALA A 378 -24.16 -17.58 -6.98
CA ALA A 378 -22.70 -17.47 -6.97
C ALA A 378 -22.07 -18.14 -5.73
N LEU A 379 -22.65 -17.97 -4.54
CA LEU A 379 -22.20 -18.68 -3.34
C LEU A 379 -22.42 -20.18 -3.45
N GLU A 380 -23.57 -20.62 -3.97
CA GLU A 380 -23.81 -22.05 -4.19
C GLU A 380 -22.82 -22.64 -5.20
N LEU A 381 -22.51 -21.91 -6.28
CA LEU A 381 -21.50 -22.32 -7.25
C LEU A 381 -20.11 -22.45 -6.61
N LEU A 382 -19.73 -21.53 -5.73
CA LEU A 382 -18.49 -21.61 -4.96
C LEU A 382 -18.46 -22.85 -4.06
N HIS A 383 -19.59 -23.20 -3.44
CA HIS A 383 -19.69 -24.43 -2.65
C HIS A 383 -19.63 -25.69 -3.52
N GLU A 384 -20.26 -25.71 -4.71
CA GLU A 384 -20.14 -26.82 -5.66
C GLU A 384 -18.69 -27.04 -6.09
N MET A 385 -17.94 -25.97 -6.36
CA MET A 385 -16.52 -26.03 -6.66
C MET A 385 -15.75 -26.72 -5.53
N ALA A 386 -15.99 -26.32 -4.28
CA ALA A 386 -15.33 -26.91 -3.11
C ALA A 386 -15.71 -28.38 -2.87
N ARG A 387 -16.95 -28.76 -3.16
CA ARG A 387 -17.42 -30.16 -3.06
C ARG A 387 -16.96 -31.02 -4.24
N GLY A 388 -16.52 -30.42 -5.34
CA GLY A 388 -16.13 -31.13 -6.55
C GLY A 388 -17.31 -31.81 -7.24
N GLU A 389 -18.46 -31.13 -7.29
CA GLU A 389 -19.69 -31.67 -7.89
C GLU A 389 -20.37 -30.67 -8.84
N GLY A 390 -21.34 -31.17 -9.60
CA GLY A 390 -22.22 -30.34 -10.41
C GLY A 390 -21.49 -29.47 -11.43
N PHE A 391 -22.01 -28.25 -11.63
CA PHE A 391 -21.43 -27.28 -12.55
C PHE A 391 -20.13 -26.67 -12.00
N GLY A 392 -19.98 -26.64 -10.68
CA GLY A 392 -18.76 -26.22 -9.99
C GLY A 392 -17.49 -26.98 -10.41
N VAL A 393 -17.59 -28.24 -10.86
CA VAL A 393 -16.43 -28.99 -11.39
C VAL A 393 -15.84 -28.33 -12.63
N ASP A 394 -16.70 -27.93 -13.57
CA ASP A 394 -16.27 -27.27 -14.81
C ASP A 394 -15.77 -25.85 -14.51
N VAL A 395 -16.51 -25.10 -13.70
CA VAL A 395 -16.14 -23.72 -13.31
C VAL A 395 -14.82 -23.69 -12.55
N GLY A 396 -14.57 -24.68 -11.69
CA GLY A 396 -13.31 -24.83 -10.95
C GLY A 396 -12.07 -25.08 -11.80
N GLN A 397 -12.21 -25.34 -13.12
CA GLN A 397 -11.07 -25.44 -14.04
C GLN A 397 -10.62 -24.09 -14.64
N GLY A 398 -11.35 -23.00 -14.36
CA GLY A 398 -11.01 -21.63 -14.80
C GLY A 398 -11.42 -21.29 -16.24
N ILE A 399 -11.25 -20.01 -16.62
CA ILE A 399 -11.78 -19.45 -17.87
C ILE A 399 -11.20 -20.15 -19.10
N ARG A 400 -9.89 -20.47 -19.09
CA ARG A 400 -9.25 -21.14 -20.23
C ARG A 400 -9.94 -22.45 -20.60
N PHE A 401 -10.21 -23.29 -19.61
CA PHE A 401 -10.87 -24.56 -19.81
C PHE A 401 -12.30 -24.37 -20.32
N LEU A 402 -13.05 -23.45 -19.72
CA LEU A 402 -14.43 -23.16 -20.11
C LEU A 402 -14.54 -22.69 -21.57
N LYS A 403 -13.65 -21.78 -22.00
CA LYS A 403 -13.57 -21.31 -23.39
C LYS A 403 -13.42 -22.47 -24.37
N GLU A 404 -12.45 -23.36 -24.11
CA GLU A 404 -12.18 -24.52 -24.96
C GLU A 404 -13.32 -25.54 -24.94
N LYS A 405 -13.88 -25.81 -23.75
CA LYS A 405 -14.98 -26.75 -23.57
C LYS A 405 -16.22 -26.29 -24.31
N TRP A 406 -16.66 -25.05 -24.12
CA TRP A 406 -17.90 -24.56 -24.71
C TRP A 406 -17.79 -24.32 -26.21
N ALA A 407 -16.64 -23.89 -26.72
CA ALA A 407 -16.41 -23.84 -28.16
C ALA A 407 -16.53 -25.24 -28.80
N ARG A 408 -15.99 -26.27 -28.15
CA ARG A 408 -15.99 -27.65 -28.65
C ARG A 408 -17.34 -28.36 -28.49
N GLU A 409 -17.97 -28.24 -27.33
CA GLU A 409 -19.14 -29.05 -26.94
C GLU A 409 -20.47 -28.35 -27.21
N LEU A 410 -20.50 -27.02 -27.14
CA LEU A 410 -21.71 -26.22 -27.37
C LEU A 410 -21.69 -25.50 -28.72
N GLY A 411 -20.55 -25.52 -29.43
CA GLY A 411 -20.40 -24.77 -30.69
C GLY A 411 -20.41 -23.26 -30.49
N ALA A 412 -20.06 -22.79 -29.29
CA ALA A 412 -19.98 -21.37 -28.97
C ALA A 412 -18.90 -20.66 -29.81
N ASP A 413 -19.10 -19.37 -30.09
CA ASP A 413 -18.13 -18.56 -30.85
C ASP A 413 -16.82 -18.42 -30.05
N ALA A 414 -15.79 -19.14 -30.49
CA ALA A 414 -14.47 -19.14 -29.87
C ALA A 414 -13.82 -17.75 -29.85
N ALA A 415 -14.07 -16.91 -30.86
CA ALA A 415 -13.52 -15.56 -30.91
C ALA A 415 -14.18 -14.67 -29.85
N PHE A 416 -15.50 -14.76 -29.70
CA PHE A 416 -16.24 -14.06 -28.66
C PHE A 416 -15.82 -14.51 -27.26
N LEU A 417 -15.74 -15.82 -27.01
CA LEU A 417 -15.27 -16.39 -25.75
C LEU A 417 -13.84 -15.95 -25.40
N HIS A 418 -12.95 -15.90 -26.40
CA HIS A 418 -11.59 -15.38 -26.23
C HIS A 418 -11.59 -13.88 -25.90
N ASP A 419 -12.45 -13.10 -26.55
CA ASP A 419 -12.49 -11.66 -26.38
C ASP A 419 -12.99 -11.23 -24.99
N ILE A 420 -13.99 -11.91 -24.45
CA ILE A 420 -14.59 -11.59 -23.13
C ILE A 420 -13.93 -12.32 -21.95
N GLY A 421 -13.23 -13.42 -22.21
CA GLY A 421 -12.61 -14.24 -21.17
C GLY A 421 -11.34 -13.59 -20.65
N MET A 422 -11.46 -12.85 -19.53
CA MET A 422 -10.41 -12.08 -18.87
C MET A 422 -9.35 -12.98 -18.19
N GLU A 423 -8.60 -13.71 -19.01
CA GLU A 423 -7.52 -14.64 -18.63
C GLU A 423 -6.37 -14.54 -19.63
N ALA A 424 -5.14 -14.63 -19.13
CA ALA A 424 -3.96 -14.85 -19.96
C ALA A 424 -2.98 -15.81 -19.26
N LYS A 425 -2.25 -16.63 -20.03
CA LYS A 425 -1.30 -17.65 -19.51
C LYS A 425 -1.88 -18.69 -18.53
N GLY A 426 -3.19 -18.75 -18.35
CA GLY A 426 -3.93 -19.70 -17.54
C GLY A 426 -4.35 -19.12 -16.20
N LEU A 427 -4.19 -17.79 -16.04
CA LEU A 427 -4.53 -17.06 -14.84
C LEU A 427 -5.48 -15.91 -15.20
N GLU A 428 -6.53 -15.77 -14.42
CA GLU A 428 -7.51 -14.70 -14.49
C GLU A 428 -6.88 -13.33 -14.18
N TYR A 429 -7.40 -12.27 -14.80
CA TYR A 429 -6.94 -10.90 -14.53
C TYR A 429 -7.32 -10.46 -13.11
N SER A 430 -6.40 -9.78 -12.42
CA SER A 430 -6.75 -9.06 -11.18
C SER A 430 -7.57 -7.80 -11.46
N GLU A 431 -8.25 -7.30 -10.43
CA GLU A 431 -9.43 -6.45 -10.55
C GLU A 431 -9.10 -4.99 -10.88
N TYR A 432 -8.49 -4.74 -12.04
CA TYR A 432 -8.26 -3.40 -12.58
C TYR A 432 -8.56 -3.35 -14.08
N VAL A 433 -9.43 -2.42 -14.50
CA VAL A 433 -9.75 -2.21 -15.92
C VAL A 433 -8.56 -1.60 -16.65
N SER A 434 -7.93 -2.38 -17.53
CA SER A 434 -6.72 -1.97 -18.25
C SER A 434 -6.99 -1.35 -19.64
N LYS A 435 -8.25 -1.28 -20.11
CA LYS A 435 -8.64 -0.81 -21.47
C LYS A 435 -7.94 0.46 -21.95
N GLU A 436 -7.71 1.40 -21.04
CA GLU A 436 -7.11 2.70 -21.37
C GLU A 436 -5.62 2.83 -21.01
N SER A 437 -5.04 1.87 -20.28
CA SER A 437 -3.65 1.92 -19.85
C SER A 437 -2.80 0.91 -20.60
N LEU A 438 -2.01 1.38 -21.57
CA LEU A 438 -1.02 0.55 -22.26
C LEU A 438 0.02 -0.02 -21.28
N ALA A 439 0.39 0.76 -20.25
CA ALA A 439 1.33 0.30 -19.24
C ALA A 439 0.75 -0.86 -18.43
N GLN A 440 -0.51 -0.79 -18.00
CA GLN A 440 -1.14 -1.87 -17.25
C GLN A 440 -1.43 -3.09 -18.14
N GLN A 441 -1.85 -2.88 -19.39
CA GLN A 441 -2.04 -3.96 -20.38
C GLN A 441 -0.77 -4.78 -20.54
N ALA A 442 0.35 -4.13 -20.85
CA ALA A 442 1.64 -4.79 -20.98
C ALA A 442 2.16 -5.34 -19.65
N GLY A 443 1.86 -4.66 -18.53
CA GLY A 443 2.21 -5.13 -17.19
C GLY A 443 1.60 -6.51 -16.89
N TYR A 444 0.32 -6.68 -17.19
CA TYR A 444 -0.40 -7.94 -17.02
C TYR A 444 0.11 -9.05 -17.93
N THR A 445 0.22 -8.77 -19.22
CA THR A 445 0.58 -9.79 -20.20
C THR A 445 2.06 -10.10 -20.18
N MET A 446 2.97 -9.20 -19.81
CA MET A 446 4.40 -9.51 -19.73
C MET A 446 4.78 -10.20 -18.41
N ALA A 447 3.92 -10.14 -17.40
CA ALA A 447 4.15 -10.80 -16.13
C ALA A 447 4.34 -12.32 -16.35
N VAL A 448 5.37 -12.87 -15.72
CA VAL A 448 5.80 -14.25 -16.03
C VAL A 448 4.79 -15.27 -15.52
N LYS A 449 4.05 -14.92 -14.46
CA LYS A 449 3.06 -15.77 -13.79
C LYS A 449 1.64 -15.66 -14.37
N GLY A 450 1.41 -14.74 -15.31
CA GLY A 450 0.05 -14.37 -15.76
C GLY A 450 -0.37 -12.98 -15.28
N PRO A 451 -1.59 -12.53 -15.62
CA PRO A 451 -2.08 -11.16 -15.46
C PRO A 451 -2.44 -10.80 -14.01
N GLN A 452 -1.42 -10.73 -13.17
CA GLN A 452 -1.51 -10.22 -11.81
C GLN A 452 -0.90 -8.80 -11.72
N HIS A 453 -1.45 -7.95 -10.85
CA HIS A 453 -0.99 -6.56 -10.67
C HIS A 453 0.21 -6.42 -9.71
N ASP A 454 0.55 -7.49 -8.98
CA ASP A 454 1.71 -7.57 -8.12
C ASP A 454 3.05 -7.35 -8.85
N GLU A 455 3.24 -7.79 -10.09
CA GLU A 455 4.47 -7.47 -10.84
C GLU A 455 4.41 -6.04 -11.38
N ALA A 456 3.25 -5.58 -11.85
CA ALA A 456 3.11 -4.26 -12.45
C ALA A 456 1.79 -3.61 -12.04
N TRP A 457 1.87 -2.67 -11.09
CA TRP A 457 0.78 -1.78 -10.74
C TRP A 457 1.10 -0.37 -11.22
N LEU A 458 0.89 -0.14 -12.52
CA LEU A 458 1.27 1.09 -13.22
C LEU A 458 0.07 1.97 -13.56
N ILE A 459 -1.14 1.48 -13.27
CA ILE A 459 -2.40 2.12 -13.66
C ILE A 459 -2.52 3.55 -13.14
N PHE A 460 -2.09 3.83 -11.90
CA PHE A 460 -2.08 5.18 -11.35
C PHE A 460 -1.10 6.12 -12.07
N MET A 461 0.09 5.61 -12.43
CA MET A 461 1.09 6.42 -13.13
C MET A 461 0.61 6.79 -14.53
N ASP A 462 -0.03 5.85 -15.23
CA ASP A 462 -0.49 6.04 -16.61
C ASP A 462 -1.81 6.85 -16.65
N MET A 463 -2.84 6.42 -15.92
CA MET A 463 -4.20 6.95 -16.07
C MET A 463 -4.53 8.09 -15.12
N VAL A 464 -4.05 8.03 -13.87
CA VAL A 464 -4.46 9.00 -12.84
C VAL A 464 -3.52 10.20 -12.84
N ASN A 465 -2.21 9.95 -12.88
CA ASN A 465 -1.19 10.99 -12.75
C ASN A 465 -0.55 11.40 -14.09
N ASN A 466 -0.78 10.64 -15.17
CA ASN A 466 -0.24 10.88 -16.51
C ASN A 466 1.29 11.14 -16.52
N GLN A 467 2.05 10.30 -15.82
CA GLN A 467 3.48 10.45 -15.58
C GLN A 467 4.36 9.78 -16.64
N ILE A 468 3.79 8.88 -17.45
CA ILE A 468 4.51 8.04 -18.41
C ILE A 468 3.92 8.15 -19.82
N PRO A 469 3.93 9.34 -20.46
CA PRO A 469 3.16 9.59 -21.69
C PRO A 469 3.72 8.84 -22.92
N SER A 470 5.04 8.65 -23.04
CA SER A 470 5.66 8.00 -24.21
C SER A 470 5.77 6.47 -24.06
N PHE A 471 6.05 5.78 -25.18
CA PHE A 471 6.33 4.34 -25.15
C PHE A 471 7.62 4.02 -24.38
N GLU A 472 8.63 4.89 -24.48
CA GLU A 472 9.89 4.77 -23.76
C GLU A 472 9.70 4.96 -22.25
N ASP A 473 8.87 5.93 -21.83
CA ASP A 473 8.54 6.11 -20.40
C ASP A 473 7.81 4.88 -19.85
N LYS A 474 6.84 4.35 -20.60
CA LYS A 474 6.12 3.12 -20.26
C LYS A 474 7.06 1.92 -20.18
N ALA A 475 7.99 1.79 -21.13
CA ALA A 475 8.99 0.73 -21.15
C ALA A 475 9.95 0.81 -19.95
N GLU A 476 10.36 2.01 -19.53
CA GLU A 476 11.17 2.19 -18.31
C GLU A 476 10.37 1.79 -17.06
N ALA A 477 9.10 2.17 -16.97
CA ALA A 477 8.25 1.76 -15.86
C ALA A 477 8.05 0.23 -15.83
N LEU A 478 7.79 -0.38 -16.99
CA LEU A 478 7.70 -1.83 -17.17
C LEU A 478 9.01 -2.58 -16.96
N TYR A 479 10.13 -1.87 -16.85
CA TYR A 479 11.43 -2.42 -16.43
C TYR A 479 11.63 -2.28 -14.92
N TYR A 480 11.52 -1.05 -14.40
CA TYR A 480 11.86 -0.75 -13.01
C TYR A 480 10.89 -1.40 -12.01
N PHE A 481 9.58 -1.18 -12.17
CA PHE A 481 8.60 -1.56 -11.16
C PHE A 481 8.49 -3.08 -10.99
N PRO A 482 8.42 -3.90 -12.04
CA PRO A 482 8.41 -5.36 -11.88
C PRO A 482 9.68 -5.92 -11.25
N LEU A 483 10.85 -5.35 -11.57
CA LEU A 483 12.10 -5.80 -10.96
C LEU A 483 12.19 -5.41 -9.49
N PHE A 484 11.76 -4.20 -9.13
CA PHE A 484 11.74 -3.80 -7.73
C PHE A 484 10.70 -4.59 -6.92
N ARG A 485 9.50 -4.82 -7.48
CA ARG A 485 8.46 -5.64 -6.86
C ARG A 485 8.88 -7.10 -6.68
N THR A 486 9.60 -7.66 -7.66
CA THR A 486 10.25 -8.97 -7.53
C THR A 486 11.27 -8.99 -6.38
N TRP A 487 12.02 -7.88 -6.17
CA TRP A 487 13.04 -7.79 -5.13
C TRP A 487 12.46 -7.97 -3.73
N PHE A 488 11.26 -7.42 -3.46
CA PHE A 488 10.55 -7.65 -2.20
C PHE A 488 10.31 -9.13 -1.94
N GLY A 489 9.86 -9.87 -2.96
CA GLY A 489 9.64 -11.32 -2.88
C GLY A 489 10.94 -12.09 -2.61
N LEU A 490 12.06 -11.68 -3.19
CA LEU A 490 13.38 -12.29 -2.93
C LEU A 490 13.86 -12.08 -1.49
N MET A 491 13.45 -10.98 -0.86
CA MET A 491 13.86 -10.59 0.49
C MET A 491 12.83 -10.93 1.57
N GLY A 492 11.66 -11.46 1.20
CA GLY A 492 10.57 -11.74 2.14
C GLY A 492 9.95 -10.46 2.75
N LEU A 493 9.88 -9.38 1.99
CA LEU A 493 9.41 -8.06 2.45
C LEU A 493 8.03 -7.71 1.88
N CYS A 494 7.26 -6.92 2.62
CA CYS A 494 5.99 -6.38 2.14
C CYS A 494 6.21 -5.12 1.29
N LYS A 495 5.56 -5.06 0.12
CA LYS A 495 5.57 -3.94 -0.82
C LYS A 495 4.68 -2.76 -0.43
N ILE A 496 3.63 -2.97 0.36
CA ILE A 496 2.68 -1.91 0.74
C ILE A 496 3.38 -0.82 1.57
N VAL A 497 4.35 -1.22 2.42
CA VAL A 497 5.19 -0.30 3.21
C VAL A 497 5.98 0.67 2.33
N TRP A 498 6.27 0.30 1.09
CA TRP A 498 7.02 1.15 0.18
C TRP A 498 6.18 2.28 -0.41
N ASN A 499 4.95 2.02 -0.90
CA ASN A 499 4.27 2.97 -1.79
C ASN A 499 2.89 3.49 -1.39
N ASP A 500 2.21 2.89 -0.43
CA ASP A 500 0.87 3.31 -0.03
C ASP A 500 0.87 4.54 0.88
N VAL A 501 1.99 4.80 1.54
CA VAL A 501 2.24 6.06 2.26
C VAL A 501 3.53 6.65 1.72
N SER A 502 3.46 7.90 1.27
CA SER A 502 4.63 8.62 0.77
C SER A 502 5.14 9.64 1.79
N PRO A 503 6.47 9.87 1.87
CA PRO A 503 7.03 10.97 2.66
C PRO A 503 6.42 12.32 2.27
N ALA A 504 6.19 13.19 3.25
CA ALA A 504 5.54 14.50 3.03
C ALA A 504 6.30 15.40 2.04
N ASP A 505 7.61 15.23 1.91
CA ASP A 505 8.47 16.00 1.01
C ASP A 505 8.80 15.26 -0.30
N ASN A 506 8.18 14.11 -0.59
CA ASN A 506 8.45 13.30 -1.79
C ASN A 506 8.24 14.09 -3.10
N LYS A 507 7.37 15.12 -3.07
CA LYS A 507 7.13 16.05 -4.18
C LYS A 507 8.34 16.90 -4.58
N LYS A 508 9.46 16.83 -3.84
CA LYS A 508 10.74 17.45 -4.20
C LYS A 508 11.38 16.81 -5.44
N HIS A 509 11.02 15.56 -5.75
CA HIS A 509 11.51 14.83 -6.92
C HIS A 509 10.65 15.10 -8.16
N PRO A 510 11.20 15.01 -9.38
CA PRO A 510 10.41 14.99 -10.61
C PRO A 510 9.34 13.89 -10.56
N PRO A 511 8.17 14.04 -11.23
CA PRO A 511 7.03 13.13 -11.06
C PRO A 511 7.35 11.64 -11.23
N GLN A 512 8.11 11.26 -12.26
CA GLN A 512 8.50 9.87 -12.52
C GLN A 512 9.41 9.29 -11.44
N GLU A 513 10.30 10.10 -10.88
CA GLU A 513 11.20 9.68 -9.81
C GLU A 513 10.48 9.66 -8.45
N ALA A 514 9.58 10.62 -8.21
CA ALA A 514 8.73 10.65 -7.03
C ALA A 514 7.86 9.38 -6.93
N ALA A 515 7.42 8.82 -8.07
CA ALA A 515 6.65 7.57 -8.12
C ALA A 515 7.44 6.35 -7.64
N LYS A 516 8.79 6.40 -7.64
CA LYS A 516 9.64 5.34 -7.06
C LYS A 516 9.80 5.47 -5.54
N ILE A 517 9.44 6.62 -4.96
CA ILE A 517 9.62 6.95 -3.54
C ILE A 517 11.07 6.68 -3.09
N PRO A 518 12.03 7.48 -3.60
CA PRO A 518 13.46 7.16 -3.49
C PRO A 518 13.95 7.00 -2.05
N GLU A 519 13.35 7.73 -1.12
CA GLU A 519 13.71 7.65 0.29
C GLU A 519 13.35 6.29 0.92
N HIS A 520 12.20 5.72 0.58
CA HIS A 520 11.81 4.39 1.04
C HIS A 520 12.70 3.33 0.40
N VAL A 521 12.98 3.44 -0.90
CA VAL A 521 13.93 2.55 -1.61
C VAL A 521 15.30 2.56 -0.92
N HIS A 522 15.80 3.74 -0.55
CA HIS A 522 17.04 3.86 0.19
C HIS A 522 17.00 3.17 1.56
N ASN A 523 15.87 3.26 2.29
CA ASN A 523 15.72 2.56 3.57
C ASN A 523 15.82 1.03 3.40
N TYR A 524 15.28 0.47 2.31
CA TYR A 524 15.43 -0.96 2.00
C TYR A 524 16.87 -1.36 1.70
N TRP A 525 17.65 -0.49 1.04
CA TRP A 525 19.09 -0.75 0.85
C TRP A 525 19.82 -0.80 2.18
N LYS A 526 19.50 0.12 3.10
CA LYS A 526 20.12 0.18 4.43
C LYS A 526 19.70 -0.97 5.32
N PHE A 527 18.47 -1.46 5.17
CA PHE A 527 18.02 -2.71 5.77
C PHE A 527 18.87 -3.90 5.28
N PHE A 528 19.01 -4.06 3.97
CA PHE A 528 19.81 -5.14 3.37
C PHE A 528 21.28 -5.07 3.79
N GLU A 529 21.87 -3.88 3.75
CA GLU A 529 23.25 -3.62 4.20
C GLU A 529 23.45 -3.94 5.68
N GLY A 530 22.53 -3.50 6.54
CA GLY A 530 22.63 -3.76 7.97
C GLY A 530 22.43 -5.24 8.30
N MET A 531 21.65 -5.97 7.50
CA MET A 531 21.47 -7.41 7.70
C MET A 531 22.69 -8.20 7.22
N THR A 532 23.20 -7.89 6.03
CA THR A 532 24.16 -8.76 5.32
C THR A 532 25.60 -8.23 5.33
N GLY A 533 25.81 -6.95 5.63
CA GLY A 533 27.08 -6.25 5.44
C GLY A 533 27.43 -5.94 3.98
N ILE A 534 26.55 -6.25 3.02
CA ILE A 534 26.81 -6.07 1.57
C ILE A 534 26.20 -4.74 1.09
N PRO A 535 27.03 -3.79 0.59
CA PRO A 535 26.55 -2.51 0.03
C PRO A 535 25.56 -2.70 -1.12
N LEU A 536 24.46 -1.95 -1.11
CA LEU A 536 23.42 -2.01 -2.13
C LEU A 536 23.16 -0.62 -2.74
N ASP A 537 22.92 -0.62 -4.05
CA ASP A 537 22.48 0.54 -4.82
C ASP A 537 21.38 0.10 -5.79
N GLU A 538 20.74 1.06 -6.46
CA GLU A 538 19.62 0.78 -7.38
C GLU A 538 20.01 -0.25 -8.45
N LYS A 539 21.19 -0.08 -9.08
CA LYS A 539 21.63 -0.98 -10.15
C LYS A 539 21.81 -2.40 -9.63
N LYS A 540 22.53 -2.60 -8.52
CA LYS A 540 22.76 -3.93 -7.95
C LYS A 540 21.46 -4.60 -7.52
N MET A 541 20.56 -3.85 -6.90
CA MET A 541 19.23 -4.33 -6.50
C MET A 541 18.43 -4.79 -7.73
N LEU A 542 18.37 -3.96 -8.77
CA LEU A 542 17.67 -4.32 -10.02
C LEU A 542 18.34 -5.50 -10.72
N ASP A 543 19.68 -5.60 -10.72
CA ASP A 543 20.41 -6.73 -11.30
C ASP A 543 20.14 -8.05 -10.56
N GLN A 544 20.00 -8.02 -9.22
CA GLN A 544 19.58 -9.18 -8.43
C GLN A 544 18.22 -9.71 -8.90
N SER A 545 17.22 -8.82 -9.03
CA SER A 545 15.89 -9.19 -9.52
C SER A 545 15.88 -9.58 -10.98
N ALA A 546 16.61 -8.85 -11.83
CA ALA A 546 16.68 -9.10 -13.26
C ALA A 546 17.23 -10.50 -13.56
N ARG A 547 18.19 -10.98 -12.75
CA ARG A 547 18.69 -12.35 -12.83
C ARG A 547 17.56 -13.37 -12.64
N VAL A 548 16.80 -13.23 -11.56
CA VAL A 548 15.71 -14.18 -11.24
C VAL A 548 14.58 -14.08 -12.25
N HIS A 549 14.19 -12.86 -12.65
CA HIS A 549 13.11 -12.65 -13.60
C HIS A 549 13.47 -13.22 -15.00
N ASN A 550 14.71 -13.07 -15.46
CA ASN A 550 15.13 -13.68 -16.73
C ASN A 550 15.24 -15.21 -16.62
N LEU A 551 15.66 -15.74 -15.46
CA LEU A 551 15.62 -17.18 -15.22
C LEU A 551 14.19 -17.74 -15.29
N GLN A 552 13.23 -17.08 -14.63
CA GLN A 552 11.81 -17.45 -14.71
C GLN A 552 11.28 -17.39 -16.15
N LYS A 553 11.66 -16.37 -16.93
CA LYS A 553 11.32 -16.28 -18.36
C LYS A 553 11.91 -17.43 -19.18
N LEU A 554 13.16 -17.85 -18.91
CA LEU A 554 13.74 -19.02 -19.55
C LEU A 554 13.04 -20.31 -19.14
N MET A 555 12.60 -20.44 -17.89
CA MET A 555 11.83 -21.59 -17.43
C MET A 555 10.49 -21.71 -18.16
N THR A 556 9.80 -20.60 -18.48
CA THR A 556 8.57 -20.69 -19.29
C THR A 556 8.86 -21.13 -20.72
N LEU A 557 9.97 -20.68 -21.31
CA LEU A 557 10.46 -21.15 -22.63
C LEU A 557 10.82 -22.64 -22.62
N MET A 558 11.41 -23.16 -21.54
CA MET A 558 11.66 -24.60 -21.38
C MET A 558 10.38 -25.43 -21.48
N LEU A 559 9.28 -24.90 -20.94
CA LEU A 559 7.97 -25.55 -20.97
C LEU A 559 7.22 -25.36 -22.30
N GLY A 560 7.81 -24.62 -23.26
CA GLY A 560 7.21 -24.38 -24.58
C GLY A 560 6.35 -23.12 -24.67
N TYR A 561 6.34 -22.27 -23.64
CA TYR A 561 5.56 -21.04 -23.56
C TYR A 561 6.46 -19.80 -23.49
N GLY A 562 5.88 -18.61 -23.33
CA GLY A 562 6.64 -17.43 -22.95
C GLY A 562 7.30 -16.68 -24.11
N THR A 563 6.99 -16.99 -25.36
CA THR A 563 7.25 -16.08 -26.48
C THR A 563 6.19 -14.97 -26.54
N ARG A 564 6.31 -14.03 -27.48
CA ARG A 564 5.34 -12.95 -27.70
C ARG A 564 3.89 -13.45 -27.84
N GLN A 565 3.68 -14.64 -28.42
CA GLN A 565 2.36 -15.25 -28.55
C GLN A 565 1.68 -15.51 -27.20
N SER A 566 2.46 -15.71 -26.13
CA SER A 566 1.92 -15.85 -24.77
C SER A 566 1.57 -14.52 -24.11
N ASP A 567 2.03 -13.40 -24.67
CA ASP A 567 1.85 -12.04 -24.13
C ASP A 567 0.72 -11.32 -24.89
N VAL A 568 -0.29 -12.05 -25.40
CA VAL A 568 -1.47 -11.46 -26.06
C VAL A 568 -2.62 -11.36 -25.06
N PRO A 569 -3.20 -10.17 -24.84
CA PRO A 569 -4.35 -10.00 -23.95
C PRO A 569 -5.67 -10.39 -24.66
N PRO A 570 -6.72 -10.80 -23.92
CA PRO A 570 -8.08 -10.80 -24.44
C PRO A 570 -8.48 -9.39 -24.85
N TYR A 571 -9.30 -9.25 -25.90
CA TYR A 571 -9.60 -7.91 -26.42
C TYR A 571 -10.34 -7.01 -25.42
N ARG A 572 -11.12 -7.59 -24.50
CA ARG A 572 -11.76 -6.88 -23.38
C ARG A 572 -10.77 -6.11 -22.50
N ALA A 573 -9.51 -6.53 -22.41
CA ALA A 573 -8.47 -5.81 -21.67
C ALA A 573 -7.94 -4.56 -22.40
N MET A 574 -8.24 -4.41 -23.70
CA MET A 574 -7.75 -3.30 -24.54
C MET A 574 -8.86 -2.40 -25.09
N GLY A 575 -10.11 -2.88 -25.13
CA GLY A 575 -11.21 -2.13 -25.71
C GLY A 575 -12.59 -2.78 -25.48
N PRO A 576 -13.65 -2.13 -26.00
CA PRO A 576 -15.03 -2.64 -25.91
C PRO A 576 -15.23 -3.81 -26.87
N VAL A 577 -15.73 -4.96 -26.38
CA VAL A 577 -16.00 -6.14 -27.21
C VAL A 577 -17.41 -6.09 -27.79
N THR A 578 -18.37 -5.58 -27.02
CA THR A 578 -19.79 -5.51 -27.37
C THR A 578 -20.24 -4.09 -27.72
N GLU A 579 -21.36 -3.96 -28.41
CA GLU A 579 -21.99 -2.67 -28.71
C GLU A 579 -22.35 -1.91 -27.43
N GLU A 580 -22.85 -2.62 -26.41
CA GLU A 580 -23.19 -2.06 -25.10
C GLU A 580 -21.98 -1.38 -24.45
N GLU A 581 -20.83 -2.04 -24.45
CA GLU A 581 -19.60 -1.48 -23.91
C GLU A 581 -19.15 -0.24 -24.69
N TYR A 582 -19.22 -0.27 -26.02
CA TYR A 582 -18.86 0.89 -26.84
C TYR A 582 -19.75 2.07 -26.52
N LEU A 583 -21.07 1.85 -26.51
CA LEU A 583 -22.06 2.90 -26.27
C LEU A 583 -21.97 3.46 -24.85
N SER A 584 -21.58 2.66 -23.86
CA SER A 584 -21.39 3.12 -22.48
C SER A 584 -20.37 4.26 -22.35
N ARG A 585 -19.42 4.37 -23.30
CA ARG A 585 -18.39 5.41 -23.34
C ARG A 585 -18.18 5.98 -24.74
N GLN A 586 -19.28 6.13 -25.49
CA GLN A 586 -19.23 6.51 -26.91
C GLN A 586 -18.40 7.78 -27.15
N GLU A 587 -18.60 8.83 -26.34
CA GLU A 587 -17.87 10.10 -26.50
C GLU A 587 -16.35 9.91 -26.45
N ARG A 588 -15.87 9.04 -25.54
CA ARG A 588 -14.45 8.73 -25.40
C ARG A 588 -13.92 7.99 -26.63
N TYR A 589 -14.60 6.95 -27.07
CA TYR A 589 -14.14 6.13 -28.19
C TYR A 589 -14.22 6.87 -29.53
N ASP A 590 -15.33 7.60 -29.78
CA ASP A 590 -15.47 8.48 -30.94
C ASP A 590 -14.38 9.57 -30.94
N GLY A 591 -14.05 10.11 -29.75
CA GLY A 591 -12.95 11.05 -29.56
C GLY A 591 -11.58 10.49 -29.95
N GLN A 592 -11.29 9.23 -29.62
CA GLN A 592 -10.04 8.55 -30.01
C GLN A 592 -9.97 8.28 -31.51
N LEU A 593 -11.07 7.83 -32.13
CA LEU A 593 -11.14 7.65 -33.59
C LEU A 593 -10.83 8.97 -34.32
N THR A 594 -11.36 10.08 -33.80
CA THR A 594 -11.11 11.42 -34.36
C THR A 594 -9.67 11.88 -34.12
N ALA A 595 -9.22 11.87 -32.87
CA ALA A 595 -7.95 12.47 -32.47
C ALA A 595 -6.73 11.64 -32.89
N ASN A 596 -6.82 10.31 -32.88
CA ASN A 596 -5.70 9.41 -33.12
C ASN A 596 -5.68 8.82 -34.54
N LEU A 597 -6.85 8.63 -35.17
CA LEU A 597 -6.94 8.05 -36.51
C LEU A 597 -7.41 9.04 -37.58
N GLY A 598 -7.91 10.22 -37.20
CA GLY A 598 -8.46 11.20 -38.14
C GLY A 598 -9.73 10.73 -38.84
N LEU A 599 -10.44 9.75 -38.26
CA LEU A 599 -11.71 9.23 -38.79
C LEU A 599 -12.87 10.08 -38.26
N ASP A 600 -13.91 10.27 -39.08
CA ASP A 600 -15.15 10.90 -38.65
C ASP A 600 -16.16 9.83 -38.17
N PRO A 601 -16.38 9.69 -36.85
CA PRO A 601 -17.28 8.67 -36.32
C PRO A 601 -18.74 8.89 -36.74
N ALA A 602 -19.15 10.12 -37.09
CA ALA A 602 -20.53 10.36 -37.53
C ALA A 602 -20.83 9.73 -38.90
N SER A 603 -19.78 9.42 -39.68
CA SER A 603 -19.88 8.79 -41.00
C SER A 603 -19.81 7.26 -40.98
N MET A 604 -19.57 6.66 -39.80
CA MET A 604 -19.34 5.22 -39.63
C MET A 604 -20.49 4.56 -38.88
N ASP A 605 -20.84 3.33 -39.25
CA ASP A 605 -21.69 2.49 -38.41
C ASP A 605 -20.91 1.94 -37.20
N LEU A 606 -21.63 1.44 -36.20
CA LEU A 606 -21.03 0.99 -34.95
C LEU A 606 -20.04 -0.18 -35.14
N PRO A 607 -20.32 -1.21 -35.95
CA PRO A 607 -19.34 -2.26 -36.23
C PRO A 607 -18.05 -1.74 -36.87
N ALA A 608 -18.14 -0.79 -37.82
CA ALA A 608 -16.94 -0.19 -38.41
C ALA A 608 -16.13 0.61 -37.39
N LYS A 609 -16.80 1.36 -36.50
CA LYS A 609 -16.12 2.08 -35.40
C LYS A 609 -15.36 1.14 -34.49
N MET A 610 -16.01 0.08 -34.02
CA MET A 610 -15.41 -0.91 -33.12
C MET A 610 -14.23 -1.63 -33.78
N SER A 611 -14.34 -1.99 -35.07
CA SER A 611 -13.27 -2.62 -35.84
C SER A 611 -12.05 -1.70 -36.03
N ALA A 612 -12.28 -0.42 -36.35
CA ALA A 612 -11.21 0.57 -36.49
C ALA A 612 -10.48 0.80 -35.14
N LEU A 613 -11.25 0.94 -34.05
CA LEU A 613 -10.68 1.07 -32.71
C LEU A 613 -9.87 -0.16 -32.32
N ARG A 614 -10.39 -1.36 -32.59
CA ARG A 614 -9.72 -2.64 -32.31
C ARG A 614 -8.36 -2.72 -32.96
N THR A 615 -8.30 -2.41 -34.26
CA THR A 615 -7.05 -2.42 -35.03
C THR A 615 -6.04 -1.45 -34.42
N PHE A 616 -6.47 -0.22 -34.14
CA PHE A 616 -5.62 0.80 -33.51
C PHE A 616 -5.07 0.36 -32.15
N ARG A 617 -5.90 -0.25 -31.30
CA ARG A 617 -5.50 -0.68 -29.95
C ARG A 617 -4.43 -1.77 -30.00
N TYR A 618 -4.58 -2.78 -30.87
CA TYR A 618 -3.53 -3.79 -31.08
C TYR A 618 -2.22 -3.16 -31.57
N GLU A 619 -2.27 -2.21 -32.51
CA GLU A 619 -1.07 -1.52 -32.98
C GLU A 619 -0.35 -0.72 -31.87
N GLN A 620 -1.10 -0.08 -30.96
CA GLN A 620 -0.49 0.62 -29.83
C GLN A 620 0.09 -0.35 -28.81
N TYR A 621 -0.60 -1.46 -28.58
CA TYR A 621 -0.14 -2.52 -27.69
C TYR A 621 1.18 -3.16 -28.19
N ASP A 622 1.28 -3.43 -29.49
CA ASP A 622 2.50 -3.96 -30.09
C ASP A 622 3.70 -3.01 -29.95
N LYS A 623 3.46 -1.70 -30.07
CA LYS A 623 4.50 -0.67 -29.89
C LYS A 623 5.01 -0.61 -28.46
N VAL A 624 4.14 -0.71 -27.45
CA VAL A 624 4.59 -0.73 -26.06
C VAL A 624 5.34 -2.01 -25.72
N LEU A 625 4.92 -3.17 -26.25
CA LEU A 625 5.66 -4.43 -26.11
C LEU A 625 7.05 -4.34 -26.73
N ASP A 626 7.17 -3.81 -27.96
CA ASP A 626 8.46 -3.65 -28.62
C ASP A 626 9.43 -2.77 -27.82
N ALA A 627 8.93 -1.65 -27.28
CA ALA A 627 9.71 -0.77 -26.42
C ALA A 627 10.13 -1.47 -25.12
N ALA A 628 9.21 -2.20 -24.48
CA ALA A 628 9.46 -2.89 -23.21
C ALA A 628 10.43 -4.08 -23.37
N TYR A 629 10.28 -4.90 -24.41
CA TYR A 629 11.22 -5.99 -24.72
C TYR A 629 12.62 -5.47 -25.00
N LYS A 630 12.73 -4.43 -25.84
CA LYS A 630 14.02 -3.77 -26.08
C LYS A 630 14.64 -3.29 -24.78
N ARG A 631 13.86 -2.65 -23.91
CA ARG A 631 14.35 -2.13 -22.63
C ARG A 631 14.82 -3.23 -21.66
N ARG A 632 14.20 -4.42 -21.72
CA ARG A 632 14.57 -5.60 -20.92
C ARG A 632 15.79 -6.36 -21.44
N GLY A 633 16.27 -6.03 -22.64
CA GLY A 633 17.30 -6.80 -23.33
C GLY A 633 16.77 -8.11 -23.91
N TRP A 634 15.54 -8.07 -24.44
CA TRP A 634 14.87 -9.21 -25.07
C TRP A 634 14.72 -8.99 -26.58
N THR A 635 14.58 -10.08 -27.34
CA THR A 635 14.24 -10.04 -28.77
C THR A 635 12.78 -9.59 -28.96
N ARG A 636 12.39 -9.35 -30.22
CA ARG A 636 10.98 -9.01 -30.56
C ARG A 636 9.98 -10.13 -30.24
N GLU A 637 10.48 -11.37 -30.14
CA GLU A 637 9.71 -12.54 -29.72
C GLU A 637 9.63 -12.69 -28.19
N GLY A 638 10.14 -11.70 -27.43
CA GLY A 638 10.10 -11.70 -25.97
C GLY A 638 11.12 -12.63 -25.31
N VAL A 639 12.17 -13.04 -26.02
CA VAL A 639 13.20 -13.97 -25.51
C VAL A 639 14.43 -13.19 -25.03
N PRO A 640 14.97 -13.45 -23.83
CA PRO A 640 16.21 -12.81 -23.38
C PRO A 640 17.36 -12.97 -24.38
N THR A 641 18.08 -11.90 -24.71
CA THR A 641 19.23 -11.97 -25.63
C THR A 641 20.43 -12.65 -24.95
N LEU A 642 21.33 -13.23 -25.73
CA LEU A 642 22.55 -13.86 -25.17
C LEU A 642 23.44 -12.83 -24.46
N GLU A 643 23.55 -11.63 -25.03
CA GLU A 643 24.23 -10.49 -24.37
C GLU A 643 23.62 -10.22 -22.99
N ARG A 644 22.29 -10.21 -22.90
CA ARG A 644 21.60 -9.98 -21.63
C ARG A 644 21.85 -11.08 -20.60
N LEU A 645 21.95 -12.35 -21.03
CA LEU A 645 22.29 -13.46 -20.14
C LEU A 645 23.72 -13.33 -19.59
N THR A 646 24.68 -12.97 -20.44
CA THR A 646 26.07 -12.75 -20.05
C THR A 646 26.20 -11.54 -19.12
N GLU A 647 25.51 -10.43 -19.41
CA GLU A 647 25.47 -9.25 -18.52
C GLU A 647 24.99 -9.59 -17.10
N LEU A 648 24.00 -10.48 -16.97
CA LEU A 648 23.42 -10.87 -15.68
C LEU A 648 24.18 -12.02 -14.99
N GLY A 649 25.17 -12.62 -15.66
CA GLY A 649 25.94 -13.77 -15.18
C GLY A 649 25.11 -15.05 -15.06
N ILE A 650 24.19 -15.27 -15.99
CA ILE A 650 23.32 -16.48 -16.07
C ILE A 650 23.39 -17.16 -17.44
N ASP A 651 24.49 -16.98 -18.15
CA ASP A 651 24.80 -17.61 -19.43
C ASP A 651 25.34 -19.04 -19.28
N LEU A 652 24.74 -19.82 -18.38
CA LEU A 652 24.99 -21.25 -18.29
C LEU A 652 24.67 -21.93 -19.64
N PRO A 653 25.46 -22.91 -20.10
CA PRO A 653 25.26 -23.53 -21.42
C PRO A 653 23.83 -24.00 -21.66
N GLU A 654 23.19 -24.59 -20.65
CA GLU A 654 21.82 -25.10 -20.72
C GLU A 654 20.81 -23.97 -20.96
N LEU A 655 20.97 -22.84 -20.26
CA LEU A 655 20.11 -21.67 -20.38
C LEU A 655 20.28 -20.95 -21.73
N VAL A 656 21.52 -20.90 -22.22
CA VAL A 656 21.85 -20.35 -23.55
C VAL A 656 21.20 -21.18 -24.66
N GLU A 657 21.25 -22.50 -24.58
CA GLU A 657 20.62 -23.38 -25.58
C GLU A 657 19.08 -23.23 -25.58
N ILE A 658 18.46 -23.04 -24.41
CA ILE A 658 17.03 -22.71 -24.33
C ILE A 658 16.74 -21.41 -25.05
N ALA A 659 17.50 -20.34 -24.78
CA ALA A 659 17.28 -19.04 -25.43
C ALA A 659 17.44 -19.14 -26.96
N LYS A 660 18.51 -19.78 -27.45
CA LYS A 660 18.77 -19.94 -28.89
C LYS A 660 17.66 -20.70 -29.64
N LYS A 661 16.96 -21.61 -28.97
CA LYS A 661 15.85 -22.36 -29.61
C LYS A 661 14.70 -21.44 -30.06
N TYR A 662 14.54 -20.29 -29.43
CA TYR A 662 13.44 -19.34 -29.65
C TYR A 662 13.89 -17.97 -30.19
N GLN A 663 15.19 -17.77 -30.42
CA GLN A 663 15.76 -16.60 -31.10
C GLN A 663 15.91 -16.90 -32.59
#